data_AF-A0A3M1HGC4-F1
#
_entry.id   AF-A0A3M1HGC4-F1
#
_cell.length_a   1.000
_cell.length_b   1.000
_cell.length_c   1.000
_cell.angle_alpha   90.00
_cell.angle_beta   90.00
_cell.angle_gamma   90.00
#
_symmetry.space_group_name_H-M   'P 1'
#
loop_
_entity.id
_entity.type
_entity.pdbx_description
1 polymer ?
#
loop_
_entity_poly.entity_id
_entity_poly.type
_entity_poly.pdbx_seq_one_letter_code
_entity_poly.pdbx_strand_id
1 'polypeptide(L)'
;MKKWICGIIFLSLFFIPAKQSEASLLSRLRSFLKKIKISKTTTKPVQTNLMTNPKGVQVFNQGIQNLWDTLRPLIQPSIQQGLKNLKGKKQGKLTIEDIQLVYQDLNAGPALSVKPYASANLKGQQIFLKVPNSPGWTIHLLTKLRYDMSLKVFFWTIRKTFRLTLTIKVTNLQAATSVIIDTSNPRWPKVSQVTQPTIQYGLSIGSTNKFANFLLKLASPIIKWFLNRKMKSIIQKITPQLNQQLQGQPKNIIGLGHNMGFTTARPDLLKRALEVDKKLVQYHLPYNTVTSVVFSSPTGWTPVSYIGYGDSAIWTGHYLAGEAFRYHVTKDSQALSNIKRVLKGIEFLFDVCKPGDGLLARFAAPLNSPTGQQIYRHMLKYPQDSAFVHTVNGVQYAAHGHISRDQYCGVMLGLATAYDYVADPQVKAKCKELIERVVDYLERNKWIAKRVNPKAPTPVSAPFVQTPKQLYNFVVMAYHVNPQKYGPLLQKYSPLTTVFWIPALIGIMETHFKYYGFNLSHATSYSLMRLDKNPKRYQDLLRSFLILRTGVSHHRNAWFNLVTIAVVPSQKNQFKDQIVDDIRRFALRDLRETAIPNPTKTDPNVPKIKYKGIQFNKIGWNLSGIQNLKPTGNIETIAKYPQPVERRPHTDFLWQRSPFNLSDNRSNPRVRNPGVDMVLPYWMARVYGVLR
;
A
#
# COMPACT_ATOMS: atom_id res chain seq x y z
N MET A 1 -10.22 27.06 -0.39
CA MET A 1 -9.56 27.19 0.94
C MET A 1 -9.82 26.00 1.88
N LYS A 2 -10.79 25.93 2.81
CA LYS A 2 -10.86 24.80 3.79
C LYS A 2 -10.76 23.39 3.17
N LYS A 3 -11.54 23.09 2.11
CA LYS A 3 -11.48 21.82 1.33
C LYS A 3 -10.13 21.53 0.67
N TRP A 4 -9.27 22.54 0.53
CA TRP A 4 -7.99 22.50 -0.18
C TRP A 4 -6.83 22.26 0.79
N ILE A 5 -7.05 22.49 2.10
CA ILE A 5 -6.15 22.02 3.16
C ILE A 5 -6.20 20.48 3.23
N CYS A 6 -7.31 19.85 2.83
CA CYS A 6 -7.39 18.41 2.57
C CYS A 6 -6.47 17.95 1.41
N GLY A 7 -5.99 18.88 0.57
CA GLY A 7 -4.92 18.63 -0.39
C GLY A 7 -3.55 18.42 0.27
N ILE A 8 -3.27 18.98 1.44
CA ILE A 8 -2.05 18.68 2.21
C ILE A 8 -2.10 17.24 2.77
N ILE A 9 -3.32 16.73 2.96
CA ILE A 9 -3.64 15.41 3.51
C ILE A 9 -3.54 14.28 2.45
N PHE A 10 -3.28 14.62 1.18
CA PHE A 10 -3.03 13.67 0.08
C PHE A 10 -1.89 12.67 0.35
N LEU A 11 -1.03 12.92 1.36
CA LEU A 11 -0.06 11.93 1.86
C LEU A 11 -0.67 10.57 2.21
N SER A 12 -1.94 10.52 2.63
CA SER A 12 -2.65 9.26 2.83
C SER A 12 -2.71 8.44 1.53
N LEU A 13 -3.03 9.08 0.40
CA LEU A 13 -3.12 8.45 -0.93
C LEU A 13 -1.77 7.98 -1.50
N PHE A 14 -0.63 8.34 -0.90
CA PHE A 14 0.68 7.86 -1.37
C PHE A 14 1.19 6.60 -0.65
N PHE A 15 0.67 6.24 0.54
CA PHE A 15 1.19 5.15 1.37
C PHE A 15 0.11 4.20 1.96
N ILE A 16 -1.01 4.02 1.24
CA ILE A 16 -2.05 3.02 1.55
C ILE A 16 -1.71 1.67 0.85
N PRO A 17 -1.61 0.56 1.60
CA PRO A 17 -1.74 -0.79 1.05
C PRO A 17 -3.21 -1.05 0.66
N ALA A 18 -3.45 -1.69 -0.47
CA ALA A 18 -4.80 -1.92 -0.99
C ALA A 18 -5.51 -3.07 -0.27
N LYS A 19 -6.32 -2.76 0.77
CA LYS A 19 -7.40 -3.64 1.29
C LYS A 19 -8.38 -2.88 2.20
N GLN A 20 -9.66 -3.29 2.14
CA GLN A 20 -10.81 -2.94 3.01
C GLN A 20 -11.55 -1.58 2.86
N SER A 21 -12.63 -1.62 2.06
CA SER A 21 -14.05 -1.30 2.40
C SER A 21 -14.45 -0.15 3.34
N GLU A 22 -15.49 0.62 2.95
CA GLU A 22 -15.89 1.91 3.54
C GLU A 22 -16.80 1.86 4.81
N ALA A 23 -17.25 0.69 5.25
CA ALA A 23 -18.48 0.52 6.06
C ALA A 23 -18.46 0.96 7.56
N SER A 24 -17.51 1.76 8.06
CA SER A 24 -17.31 1.97 9.52
C SER A 24 -17.37 3.40 10.06
N LEU A 25 -17.91 4.36 9.29
CA LEU A 25 -17.77 5.79 9.59
C LEU A 25 -18.54 6.30 10.83
N LEU A 26 -19.70 5.72 11.17
CA LEU A 26 -20.67 6.33 12.09
C LEU A 26 -20.54 5.92 13.57
N SER A 27 -20.14 4.69 13.90
CA SER A 27 -20.42 4.11 15.23
C SER A 27 -19.36 4.34 16.32
N ARG A 28 -18.16 4.86 16.01
CA ARG A 28 -16.99 4.80 16.91
C ARG A 28 -16.42 6.16 17.34
N LEU A 29 -17.31 7.10 17.69
CA LEU A 29 -16.94 8.49 18.03
C LEU A 29 -16.94 8.80 19.54
N ARG A 30 -17.50 7.91 20.39
CA ARG A 30 -17.91 8.23 21.78
C ARG A 30 -16.86 8.06 22.90
N SER A 31 -15.79 7.27 22.76
CA SER A 31 -15.03 6.78 23.94
C SER A 31 -13.56 7.24 24.05
N PHE A 32 -13.15 7.42 25.31
CA PHE A 32 -11.79 7.39 25.89
C PHE A 32 -10.75 8.47 25.54
N LEU A 33 -10.76 9.53 26.35
CA LEU A 33 -9.61 10.37 26.71
C LEU A 33 -8.99 9.84 28.02
N LYS A 34 -7.64 9.68 28.14
CA LYS A 34 -6.80 9.82 29.39
C LYS A 34 -5.29 9.45 29.20
N LYS A 35 -4.42 10.16 29.96
CA LYS A 35 -2.93 10.16 30.27
C LYS A 35 -2.02 8.93 29.93
N ILE A 36 -0.65 8.98 29.84
CA ILE A 36 0.42 10.00 29.54
C ILE A 36 1.88 9.38 29.47
N LYS A 37 2.92 10.14 29.02
CA LYS A 37 4.42 10.02 29.16
C LYS A 37 5.30 8.98 28.35
N ILE A 38 6.33 8.36 28.96
CA ILE A 38 7.77 8.18 28.52
C ILE A 38 8.40 6.89 29.16
N SER A 39 9.53 6.20 28.82
CA SER A 39 10.78 6.34 28.00
C SER A 39 11.09 5.05 27.15
N LYS A 40 12.22 4.75 26.45
CA LYS A 40 13.54 5.33 26.04
C LYS A 40 14.89 4.93 26.75
N THR A 41 15.78 4.17 26.06
CA THR A 41 17.28 4.06 26.15
C THR A 41 17.87 3.62 24.77
N THR A 42 19.21 3.61 24.55
CA THR A 42 19.82 3.58 23.19
C THR A 42 21.24 2.98 23.04
N THR A 43 21.60 2.50 21.84
CA THR A 43 22.99 2.19 21.37
C THR A 43 23.31 2.79 19.98
N LYS A 44 24.59 2.83 19.58
CA LYS A 44 25.18 3.71 18.52
C LYS A 44 25.13 3.15 17.07
N PRO A 45 25.27 4.01 16.02
CA PRO A 45 25.18 3.61 14.60
C PRO A 45 26.51 3.66 13.80
N VAL A 46 26.47 3.12 12.57
CA VAL A 46 27.50 3.21 11.51
C VAL A 46 27.21 4.38 10.57
N GLN A 47 28.24 5.05 10.02
CA GLN A 47 28.08 6.19 9.10
C GLN A 47 27.89 5.78 7.62
N THR A 48 27.18 6.62 6.86
CA THR A 48 27.12 6.60 5.38
C THR A 48 26.92 8.04 4.89
N ASN A 49 27.64 8.49 3.85
CA ASN A 49 27.44 9.83 3.27
C ASN A 49 26.20 9.88 2.35
N LEU A 50 25.34 10.89 2.53
CA LEU A 50 23.94 10.85 2.10
C LEU A 50 23.57 11.90 1.04
N MET A 51 24.18 11.81 -0.14
CA MET A 51 23.80 12.64 -1.29
C MET A 51 22.51 12.14 -1.95
N THR A 52 21.42 12.90 -1.83
CA THR A 52 20.19 12.68 -2.62
C THR A 52 20.37 13.14 -4.06
N ASN A 53 20.32 12.20 -5.00
CA ASN A 53 20.32 12.50 -6.44
C ASN A 53 19.00 13.18 -6.86
N PRO A 54 19.00 14.41 -7.41
CA PRO A 54 17.79 15.08 -7.89
C PRO A 54 17.01 14.27 -8.94
N LYS A 55 17.69 13.46 -9.76
CA LYS A 55 17.06 12.64 -10.80
C LYS A 55 16.08 11.60 -10.22
N GLY A 56 16.37 11.02 -9.05
CA GLY A 56 15.47 10.07 -8.39
C GLY A 56 14.16 10.70 -7.92
N VAL A 57 14.25 11.93 -7.41
CA VAL A 57 13.09 12.76 -7.05
C VAL A 57 12.27 13.15 -8.27
N GLN A 58 12.93 13.53 -9.38
CA GLN A 58 12.26 13.90 -10.64
C GLN A 58 11.43 12.73 -11.21
N VAL A 59 12.01 11.53 -11.32
CA VAL A 59 11.30 10.33 -11.84
C VAL A 59 10.12 9.95 -10.92
N PHE A 60 10.29 10.07 -9.60
CA PHE A 60 9.20 9.82 -8.64
C PHE A 60 8.05 10.82 -8.81
N ASN A 61 8.36 12.12 -8.93
CA ASN A 61 7.38 13.17 -9.15
C ASN A 61 6.65 13.04 -10.49
N GLN A 62 7.31 12.58 -11.56
CA GLN A 62 6.63 12.26 -12.82
C GLN A 62 5.60 11.14 -12.65
N GLY A 63 5.91 10.12 -11.84
CA GLY A 63 4.95 9.10 -11.43
C GLY A 63 3.75 9.66 -10.67
N ILE A 64 3.96 10.70 -9.84
CA ILE A 64 2.85 11.38 -9.15
C ILE A 64 2.01 12.18 -10.14
N GLN A 65 2.62 12.93 -11.06
CA GLN A 65 1.91 13.69 -12.08
C GLN A 65 1.05 12.77 -12.96
N ASN A 66 1.59 11.64 -13.41
CA ASN A 66 0.83 10.64 -14.19
C ASN A 66 -0.43 10.12 -13.45
N LEU A 67 -0.32 9.89 -12.13
CA LEU A 67 -1.45 9.50 -11.29
C LEU A 67 -2.44 10.66 -11.09
N TRP A 68 -1.93 11.87 -10.88
CA TRP A 68 -2.73 13.08 -10.75
C TRP A 68 -3.53 13.38 -12.02
N ASP A 69 -2.92 13.29 -13.21
CA ASP A 69 -3.61 13.43 -14.51
C ASP A 69 -4.76 12.42 -14.65
N THR A 70 -4.58 11.21 -14.15
CA THR A 70 -5.60 10.15 -14.20
C THR A 70 -6.74 10.38 -13.18
N LEU A 71 -6.47 11.03 -12.04
CA LEU A 71 -7.46 11.26 -10.98
C LEU A 71 -8.12 12.65 -11.04
N ARG A 72 -7.47 13.66 -11.62
CA ARG A 72 -7.94 15.05 -11.73
C ARG A 72 -9.37 15.17 -12.27
N PRO A 73 -9.78 14.47 -13.36
CA PRO A 73 -11.16 14.54 -13.86
C PRO A 73 -12.21 14.15 -12.81
N LEU A 74 -11.94 13.17 -11.96
CA LEU A 74 -12.86 12.69 -10.91
C LEU A 74 -13.03 13.72 -9.77
N ILE A 75 -12.06 14.61 -9.59
CA ILE A 75 -12.08 15.65 -8.53
C ILE A 75 -12.95 16.84 -8.96
N GLN A 76 -13.06 17.13 -10.27
CA GLN A 76 -13.77 18.31 -10.77
C GLN A 76 -15.28 18.32 -10.43
N PRO A 77 -16.06 17.23 -10.62
CA PRO A 77 -17.44 17.16 -10.15
C PRO A 77 -17.58 17.31 -8.64
N SER A 78 -16.63 16.78 -7.86
CA SER A 78 -16.59 16.92 -6.40
C SER A 78 -16.37 18.37 -5.95
N ILE A 79 -15.64 19.18 -6.73
CA ILE A 79 -15.53 20.62 -6.52
C ILE A 79 -16.86 21.30 -6.84
N GLN A 80 -17.48 21.01 -7.98
CA GLN A 80 -18.75 21.61 -8.41
C GLN A 80 -19.90 21.29 -7.44
N GLN A 81 -20.14 20.02 -7.11
CA GLN A 81 -21.11 19.64 -6.06
C GLN A 81 -20.73 20.27 -4.71
N GLY A 82 -19.42 20.38 -4.47
CA GLY A 82 -18.86 21.06 -3.33
C GLY A 82 -19.12 22.57 -3.25
N LEU A 83 -19.51 23.21 -4.36
CA LEU A 83 -19.97 24.60 -4.45
C LEU A 83 -21.50 24.66 -4.40
N LYS A 84 -22.22 23.76 -5.10
CA LYS A 84 -23.68 23.61 -5.01
C LYS A 84 -24.15 23.52 -3.54
N ASN A 85 -23.45 22.76 -2.70
CA ASN A 85 -23.77 22.63 -1.26
C ASN A 85 -23.55 23.91 -0.41
N LEU A 86 -23.03 25.00 -1.00
CA LEU A 86 -22.94 26.34 -0.38
C LEU A 86 -24.10 27.25 -0.79
N LYS A 87 -24.85 26.93 -1.85
CA LYS A 87 -26.06 27.66 -2.24
C LYS A 87 -27.11 27.63 -1.11
N GLY A 88 -27.78 28.75 -0.89
CA GLY A 88 -28.72 28.95 0.21
C GLY A 88 -28.10 29.05 1.61
N LYS A 89 -26.78 28.88 1.78
CA LYS A 89 -26.15 28.98 3.10
C LYS A 89 -26.12 30.43 3.58
N LYS A 90 -26.57 30.64 4.82
CA LYS A 90 -26.53 31.92 5.54
C LYS A 90 -25.35 31.96 6.50
N GLN A 91 -24.78 33.14 6.68
CA GLN A 91 -23.79 33.44 7.73
C GLN A 91 -24.06 34.85 8.27
N GLY A 92 -24.80 34.93 9.37
CA GLY A 92 -25.38 36.19 9.84
C GLY A 92 -26.36 36.77 8.81
N LYS A 93 -26.25 38.08 8.53
CA LYS A 93 -27.05 38.81 7.53
C LYS A 93 -26.72 38.46 6.07
N LEU A 94 -25.66 37.69 5.80
CA LEU A 94 -25.26 37.28 4.44
C LEU A 94 -25.90 35.94 4.04
N THR A 95 -26.46 35.86 2.83
CA THR A 95 -26.90 34.62 2.18
C THR A 95 -26.16 34.41 0.86
N ILE A 96 -25.68 33.21 0.57
CA ILE A 96 -25.19 32.83 -0.76
C ILE A 96 -26.41 32.43 -1.62
N GLU A 97 -26.91 33.35 -2.46
CA GLU A 97 -28.03 33.06 -3.38
C GLU A 97 -27.60 32.11 -4.51
N ASP A 98 -26.39 32.24 -5.03
CA ASP A 98 -25.83 31.34 -6.04
C ASP A 98 -24.30 31.32 -6.03
N ILE A 99 -23.69 30.23 -6.47
CA ILE A 99 -22.23 30.12 -6.61
C ILE A 99 -21.84 29.14 -7.72
N GLN A 100 -21.03 29.62 -8.66
CA GLN A 100 -20.68 28.95 -9.91
C GLN A 100 -19.16 28.90 -10.09
N LEU A 101 -18.67 27.83 -10.71
CA LEU A 101 -17.28 27.65 -11.08
C LEU A 101 -17.09 28.12 -12.52
N VAL A 102 -16.43 29.25 -12.73
CA VAL A 102 -16.21 29.85 -14.07
C VAL A 102 -14.95 29.30 -14.71
N TYR A 103 -13.90 29.06 -13.92
CA TYR A 103 -12.62 28.54 -14.40
C TYR A 103 -11.90 27.78 -13.30
N GLN A 104 -11.12 26.77 -13.68
CA GLN A 104 -10.14 26.11 -12.81
C GLN A 104 -8.92 25.68 -13.62
N ASP A 105 -7.72 25.92 -13.08
CA ASP A 105 -6.50 25.20 -13.48
C ASP A 105 -6.02 24.38 -12.29
N LEU A 106 -6.07 23.05 -12.49
CA LEU A 106 -5.67 22.04 -11.53
C LEU A 106 -4.58 21.12 -12.11
N ASN A 107 -3.91 21.51 -13.20
CA ASN A 107 -3.10 20.60 -14.00
C ASN A 107 -1.85 20.09 -13.24
N ALA A 108 -1.13 20.97 -12.54
CA ALA A 108 -0.01 20.58 -11.70
C ALA A 108 -0.46 19.68 -10.53
N GLY A 109 0.22 18.56 -10.34
CA GLY A 109 -0.03 17.62 -9.23
C GLY A 109 0.83 17.90 -7.99
N PRO A 110 0.67 17.08 -6.93
CA PRO A 110 1.59 17.06 -5.79
C PRO A 110 3.03 16.69 -6.22
N ALA A 111 4.03 17.16 -5.48
CA ALA A 111 5.41 16.71 -5.63
C ALA A 111 6.15 16.73 -4.29
N LEU A 112 7.18 15.89 -4.16
CA LEU A 112 8.16 16.00 -3.08
C LEU A 112 9.50 16.54 -3.58
N SER A 113 10.32 17.04 -2.67
CA SER A 113 11.76 17.16 -2.91
C SER A 113 12.52 16.80 -1.63
N VAL A 114 13.79 16.43 -1.77
CA VAL A 114 14.64 16.08 -0.63
C VAL A 114 15.91 16.90 -0.72
N LYS A 115 16.31 17.51 0.40
CA LYS A 115 17.59 18.20 0.55
C LYS A 115 18.37 17.59 1.72
N PRO A 116 19.72 17.64 1.70
CA PRO A 116 20.51 17.46 2.91
C PRO A 116 20.06 18.44 4.01
N TYR A 117 20.16 18.03 5.26
CA TYR A 117 19.89 18.88 6.42
C TYR A 117 20.99 18.70 7.47
N ALA A 118 21.51 19.81 7.97
CA ALA A 118 22.50 19.82 9.05
C ALA A 118 22.18 20.94 10.04
N SER A 119 22.32 20.64 11.32
CA SER A 119 22.46 21.60 12.42
C SER A 119 23.43 21.02 13.46
N ALA A 120 23.86 21.82 14.45
CA ALA A 120 24.87 21.40 15.44
C ALA A 120 24.61 20.02 16.06
N ASN A 121 23.33 19.68 16.32
CA ASN A 121 22.91 18.44 16.97
C ASN A 121 22.19 17.44 16.02
N LEU A 122 22.19 17.67 14.69
CA LEU A 122 21.45 16.82 13.75
C LEU A 122 22.11 16.74 12.36
N LYS A 123 22.36 15.52 11.88
CA LYS A 123 22.70 15.24 10.47
C LYS A 123 21.58 14.41 9.86
N GLY A 124 20.99 14.89 8.77
CA GLY A 124 19.67 14.45 8.32
C GLY A 124 19.34 14.77 6.87
N GLN A 125 18.08 14.52 6.51
CA GLN A 125 17.52 14.86 5.19
C GLN A 125 16.14 15.50 5.39
N GLN A 126 15.90 16.67 4.78
CA GLN A 126 14.63 17.37 4.84
C GLN A 126 13.79 17.04 3.60
N ILE A 127 12.67 16.35 3.82
CA ILE A 127 11.71 16.00 2.78
C ILE A 127 10.64 17.10 2.73
N PHE A 128 10.60 17.88 1.65
CA PHE A 128 9.56 18.85 1.37
C PHE A 128 8.42 18.19 0.60
N LEU A 129 7.19 18.61 0.87
CA LEU A 129 5.99 18.31 0.08
C LEU A 129 5.38 19.62 -0.40
N LYS A 130 5.04 19.68 -1.68
CA LYS A 130 4.25 20.76 -2.30
C LYS A 130 2.96 20.22 -2.91
N VAL A 131 1.86 20.95 -2.73
CA VAL A 131 0.55 20.64 -3.32
C VAL A 131 -0.10 21.93 -3.86
N PRO A 132 -0.13 22.14 -5.19
CA PRO A 132 0.62 21.41 -6.22
C PRO A 132 2.10 21.82 -6.23
N ASN A 133 2.90 21.24 -7.14
CA ASN A 133 4.32 21.54 -7.30
C ASN A 133 4.62 22.97 -7.82
N SER A 134 4.22 23.23 -9.06
CA SER A 134 4.26 24.52 -9.77
C SER A 134 3.58 24.34 -11.14
N PRO A 135 2.85 25.33 -11.68
CA PRO A 135 2.34 26.52 -10.99
C PRO A 135 1.36 26.15 -9.86
N GLY A 136 1.03 27.11 -8.99
CA GLY A 136 -0.03 26.94 -8.00
C GLY A 136 -1.42 26.95 -8.64
N TRP A 137 -2.37 26.21 -8.06
CA TRP A 137 -3.72 26.05 -8.62
C TRP A 137 -4.48 27.37 -8.74
N THR A 138 -5.32 27.49 -9.76
CA THR A 138 -6.14 28.69 -10.01
C THR A 138 -7.63 28.34 -10.09
N ILE A 139 -8.49 29.18 -9.53
CA ILE A 139 -9.94 28.98 -9.44
C ILE A 139 -10.63 30.34 -9.58
N HIS A 140 -11.55 30.49 -10.53
CA HIS A 140 -12.44 31.65 -10.64
C HIS A 140 -13.87 31.23 -10.33
N LEU A 141 -14.51 31.95 -9.40
CA LEU A 141 -15.88 31.72 -8.96
C LEU A 141 -16.73 32.96 -9.25
N LEU A 142 -17.93 32.77 -9.77
CA LEU A 142 -18.98 33.79 -9.81
C LEU A 142 -19.96 33.50 -8.67
N THR A 143 -20.24 34.48 -7.82
CA THR A 143 -21.05 34.28 -6.60
C THR A 143 -22.09 35.39 -6.49
N LYS A 144 -23.37 35.02 -6.39
CA LYS A 144 -24.47 35.94 -6.08
C LYS A 144 -24.70 35.92 -4.57
N LEU A 145 -24.51 37.06 -3.92
CA LEU A 145 -24.68 37.24 -2.49
C LEU A 145 -25.85 38.19 -2.22
N ARG A 146 -26.68 37.83 -1.23
CA ARG A 146 -27.68 38.72 -0.63
C ARG A 146 -27.21 39.16 0.75
N TYR A 147 -27.33 40.43 1.06
CA TYR A 147 -27.09 40.97 2.39
C TYR A 147 -28.37 41.63 2.92
N ASP A 148 -28.94 41.01 3.96
CA ASP A 148 -30.18 41.43 4.61
C ASP A 148 -29.85 42.47 5.69
N MET A 149 -29.69 43.73 5.28
CA MET A 149 -29.43 44.82 6.22
C MET A 149 -30.68 45.10 7.05
N SER A 150 -30.47 45.20 8.37
CA SER A 150 -31.46 45.68 9.33
C SER A 150 -30.73 46.61 10.29
N LEU A 151 -31.17 47.87 10.34
CA LEU A 151 -30.62 48.95 11.16
C LEU A 151 -31.77 49.47 12.05
N LYS A 152 -31.52 49.59 13.36
CA LYS A 152 -32.49 50.17 14.29
C LYS A 152 -32.07 51.62 14.59
N VAL A 153 -32.99 52.57 14.43
CA VAL A 153 -32.75 54.01 14.59
C VAL A 153 -33.88 54.55 15.46
N PHE A 154 -33.58 54.85 16.73
CA PHE A 154 -34.57 55.04 17.79
C PHE A 154 -35.62 53.91 17.78
N PHE A 155 -36.89 54.25 17.55
CA PHE A 155 -38.02 53.32 17.52
C PHE A 155 -38.13 52.55 16.19
N TRP A 156 -37.57 53.07 15.10
CA TRP A 156 -37.74 52.54 13.74
C TRP A 156 -36.73 51.44 13.39
N THR A 157 -37.13 50.48 12.53
CA THR A 157 -36.24 49.42 12.02
C THR A 157 -36.20 49.44 10.49
N ILE A 158 -35.15 50.06 9.94
CA ILE A 158 -34.92 50.13 8.49
C ILE A 158 -34.38 48.78 8.00
N ARG A 159 -35.11 48.13 7.09
CA ARG A 159 -34.68 46.88 6.42
C ARG A 159 -34.37 47.16 4.95
N LYS A 160 -33.18 46.81 4.48
CA LYS A 160 -32.74 46.95 3.08
C LYS A 160 -32.00 45.68 2.62
N THR A 161 -32.42 45.13 1.50
CA THR A 161 -31.85 43.92 0.91
C THR A 161 -30.92 44.28 -0.24
N PHE A 162 -29.62 44.03 -0.09
CA PHE A 162 -28.64 44.27 -1.14
C PHE A 162 -28.30 42.96 -1.86
N ARG A 163 -28.21 42.99 -3.19
CA ARG A 163 -27.73 41.87 -4.00
C ARG A 163 -26.46 42.25 -4.73
N LEU A 164 -25.45 41.39 -4.64
CA LEU A 164 -24.10 41.63 -5.14
C LEU A 164 -23.64 40.42 -5.94
N THR A 165 -23.30 40.62 -7.21
CA THR A 165 -22.61 39.62 -8.02
C THR A 165 -21.10 39.85 -7.91
N LEU A 166 -20.39 38.89 -7.34
CA LEU A 166 -18.95 38.93 -7.10
C LEU A 166 -18.21 37.94 -8.00
N THR A 167 -17.12 38.41 -8.62
CA THR A 167 -16.10 37.53 -9.21
C THR A 167 -14.98 37.37 -8.19
N ILE A 168 -14.75 36.14 -7.73
CA ILE A 168 -13.69 35.78 -6.79
C ILE A 168 -12.64 34.97 -7.54
N LYS A 169 -11.44 35.52 -7.72
CA LYS A 169 -10.30 34.82 -8.33
C LYS A 169 -9.29 34.43 -7.23
N VAL A 170 -9.02 33.14 -7.10
CA VAL A 170 -7.93 32.60 -6.29
C VAL A 170 -6.88 32.08 -7.26
N THR A 171 -5.66 32.62 -7.21
CA THR A 171 -4.56 32.28 -8.12
C THR A 171 -3.37 31.72 -7.34
N ASN A 172 -2.49 30.97 -8.00
CA ASN A 172 -1.27 30.42 -7.41
C ASN A 172 -1.49 29.75 -6.02
N LEU A 173 -2.59 29.03 -5.85
CA LEU A 173 -2.93 28.34 -4.61
C LEU A 173 -1.98 27.14 -4.43
N GLN A 174 -1.01 27.30 -3.54
CA GLN A 174 -0.03 26.28 -3.19
C GLN A 174 0.02 26.11 -1.67
N ALA A 175 0.05 24.85 -1.23
CA ALA A 175 0.41 24.50 0.13
C ALA A 175 1.76 23.77 0.15
N ALA A 176 2.57 24.02 1.18
CA ALA A 176 3.83 23.33 1.38
C ALA A 176 4.02 22.92 2.84
N THR A 177 4.78 21.85 3.07
CA THR A 177 5.26 21.45 4.39
C THR A 177 6.57 20.68 4.22
N SER A 178 7.28 20.39 5.31
CA SER A 178 8.46 19.53 5.28
C SER A 178 8.63 18.72 6.56
N VAL A 179 9.33 17.61 6.43
CA VAL A 179 9.68 16.71 7.53
C VAL A 179 11.20 16.56 7.54
N ILE A 180 11.82 16.93 8.65
CA ILE A 180 13.24 16.74 8.89
C ILE A 180 13.43 15.32 9.42
N ILE A 181 14.20 14.51 8.71
CA ILE A 181 14.53 13.14 9.09
C ILE A 181 15.96 13.12 9.67
N ASP A 182 16.09 12.67 10.92
CA ASP A 182 17.34 12.18 11.50
C ASP A 182 17.80 10.94 10.73
N THR A 183 18.96 11.01 10.10
CA THR A 183 19.58 9.89 9.38
C THR A 183 20.94 9.51 9.96
N SER A 184 21.24 9.94 11.20
CA SER A 184 22.48 9.57 11.93
C SER A 184 22.62 8.06 12.11
N ASN A 185 21.49 7.34 12.25
CA ASN A 185 21.43 5.90 12.09
C ASN A 185 20.84 5.55 10.71
N PRO A 186 21.64 5.07 9.74
CA PRO A 186 21.15 4.77 8.40
C PRO A 186 20.25 3.53 8.33
N ARG A 187 20.26 2.66 9.36
CA ARG A 187 19.35 1.51 9.51
C ARG A 187 18.07 1.84 10.29
N TRP A 188 18.08 2.92 11.08
CA TRP A 188 16.95 3.34 11.89
C TRP A 188 16.73 4.87 11.85
N PRO A 189 16.49 5.45 10.65
CA PRO A 189 16.21 6.88 10.51
C PRO A 189 14.87 7.25 11.17
N LYS A 190 14.75 8.48 11.66
CA LYS A 190 13.58 8.93 12.45
C LYS A 190 13.11 10.30 12.00
N VAL A 191 11.82 10.58 12.13
CA VAL A 191 11.31 11.96 12.03
C VAL A 191 11.83 12.76 13.24
N SER A 192 12.64 13.79 12.99
CA SER A 192 13.13 14.70 14.03
C SER A 192 12.12 15.83 14.29
N GLN A 193 11.53 16.38 13.23
CA GLN A 193 10.57 17.50 13.30
C GLN A 193 9.69 17.56 12.06
N VAL A 194 8.44 17.99 12.21
CA VAL A 194 7.57 18.45 11.11
C VAL A 194 7.50 19.98 11.15
N THR A 195 7.84 20.65 10.06
CA THR A 195 7.74 22.12 9.98
C THR A 195 6.28 22.56 9.89
N GLN A 196 5.98 23.78 10.34
CA GLN A 196 4.66 24.37 10.18
C GLN A 196 4.27 24.42 8.68
N PRO A 197 3.12 23.87 8.27
CA PRO A 197 2.66 23.98 6.89
C PRO A 197 2.42 25.44 6.50
N THR A 198 2.79 25.81 5.28
CA THR A 198 2.51 27.13 4.69
C THR A 198 1.45 27.00 3.61
N ILE A 199 0.66 28.05 3.40
CA ILE A 199 -0.31 28.14 2.30
C ILE A 199 -0.18 29.53 1.67
N GLN A 200 0.17 29.55 0.40
CA GLN A 200 0.34 30.72 -0.45
C GLN A 200 -0.82 30.75 -1.47
N TYR A 201 -1.33 31.94 -1.75
CA TYR A 201 -2.39 32.17 -2.74
C TYR A 201 -2.50 33.67 -3.04
N GLY A 202 -2.73 34.00 -4.31
CA GLY A 202 -3.29 35.29 -4.70
C GLY A 202 -4.80 35.30 -4.50
N LEU A 203 -5.34 36.47 -4.16
CA LEU A 203 -6.78 36.69 -4.06
C LEU A 203 -7.14 38.03 -4.71
N SER A 204 -8.09 37.98 -5.64
CA SER A 204 -8.79 39.15 -6.18
C SER A 204 -10.30 38.95 -6.02
N ILE A 205 -11.00 40.02 -5.66
CA ILE A 205 -12.46 40.06 -5.54
C ILE A 205 -12.90 41.35 -6.23
N GLY A 206 -13.85 41.25 -7.14
CA GLY A 206 -14.45 42.40 -7.82
C GLY A 206 -15.92 42.18 -8.14
N SER A 207 -16.57 43.20 -8.67
CA SER A 207 -17.97 43.17 -9.11
C SER A 207 -18.13 43.92 -10.44
N THR A 208 -19.18 43.59 -11.19
CA THR A 208 -19.57 44.34 -12.40
C THR A 208 -20.21 45.68 -12.07
N ASN A 209 -20.79 45.84 -10.88
CA ASN A 209 -21.29 47.14 -10.40
C ASN A 209 -20.10 48.02 -9.97
N LYS A 210 -19.93 49.19 -10.61
CA LYS A 210 -18.78 50.10 -10.41
C LYS A 210 -18.60 50.51 -8.93
N PHE A 211 -19.68 50.89 -8.24
CA PHE A 211 -19.65 51.32 -6.84
C PHE A 211 -19.30 50.16 -5.88
N ALA A 212 -19.93 49.00 -6.06
CA ALA A 212 -19.57 47.80 -5.30
C ALA A 212 -18.12 47.38 -5.55
N ASN A 213 -17.62 47.51 -6.78
CA ASN A 213 -16.23 47.22 -7.13
C ASN A 213 -15.23 48.18 -6.45
N PHE A 214 -15.58 49.46 -6.32
CA PHE A 214 -14.80 50.43 -5.54
C PHE A 214 -14.76 50.06 -4.04
N LEU A 215 -15.92 49.79 -3.43
CA LEU A 215 -15.98 49.32 -2.03
C LEU A 215 -15.22 48.00 -1.82
N LEU A 216 -15.22 47.10 -2.80
CA LEU A 216 -14.47 45.83 -2.74
C LEU A 216 -12.96 46.03 -2.87
N LYS A 217 -12.48 47.06 -3.60
CA LYS A 217 -11.06 47.44 -3.59
C LYS A 217 -10.64 47.90 -2.18
N LEU A 218 -11.41 48.81 -1.56
CA LEU A 218 -11.16 49.29 -0.19
C LEU A 218 -11.27 48.17 0.86
N ALA A 219 -12.22 47.25 0.71
CA ALA A 219 -12.38 46.12 1.63
C ALA A 219 -11.39 44.96 1.37
N SER A 220 -10.71 44.92 0.22
CA SER A 220 -9.83 43.79 -0.17
C SER A 220 -8.71 43.51 0.85
N PRO A 221 -7.97 44.50 1.39
CA PRO A 221 -6.97 44.27 2.43
C PRO A 221 -7.57 43.67 3.70
N ILE A 222 -8.74 44.15 4.13
CA ILE A 222 -9.46 43.67 5.32
C ILE A 222 -9.91 42.21 5.12
N ILE A 223 -10.49 41.89 3.95
CA ILE A 223 -10.91 40.52 3.61
C ILE A 223 -9.69 39.58 3.55
N LYS A 224 -8.58 40.00 2.94
CA LYS A 224 -7.32 39.25 2.91
C LYS A 224 -6.76 39.03 4.32
N TRP A 225 -6.79 40.05 5.19
CA TRP A 225 -6.35 39.94 6.59
C TRP A 225 -7.21 38.95 7.38
N PHE A 226 -8.55 39.02 7.29
CA PHE A 226 -9.44 38.07 7.94
C PHE A 226 -9.21 36.63 7.46
N LEU A 227 -9.07 36.43 6.15
CA LEU A 227 -8.75 35.12 5.58
C LEU A 227 -7.39 34.61 6.07
N ASN A 228 -6.34 35.42 6.01
CA ASN A 228 -5.01 35.05 6.50
C ASN A 228 -5.00 34.74 8.01
N ARG A 229 -5.74 35.50 8.83
CA ARG A 229 -5.90 35.22 10.27
C ARG A 229 -6.63 33.89 10.52
N LYS A 230 -7.69 33.58 9.76
CA LYS A 230 -8.37 32.27 9.83
C LYS A 230 -7.49 31.11 9.32
N MET A 231 -6.71 31.32 8.26
CA MET A 231 -5.80 30.31 7.71
C MET A 231 -4.63 30.03 8.67
N LYS A 232 -3.98 31.06 9.22
CA LYS A 232 -2.94 30.95 10.26
C LYS A 232 -3.47 30.17 11.47
N SER A 233 -4.68 30.48 11.94
CA SER A 233 -5.33 29.76 13.05
C SER A 233 -5.62 28.27 12.76
N ILE A 234 -5.89 27.88 11.52
CA ILE A 234 -6.04 26.47 11.13
C ILE A 234 -4.67 25.77 11.10
N ILE A 235 -3.67 26.38 10.47
CA ILE A 235 -2.29 25.87 10.37
C ILE A 235 -1.66 25.65 11.75
N GLN A 236 -1.85 26.61 12.67
CA GLN A 236 -1.36 26.54 14.05
C GLN A 236 -1.97 25.37 14.85
N LYS A 237 -3.16 24.89 14.50
CA LYS A 237 -3.79 23.73 15.15
C LYS A 237 -3.30 22.39 14.56
N ILE A 238 -3.01 22.36 13.26
CA ILE A 238 -2.53 21.17 12.56
C ILE A 238 -1.07 20.84 12.94
N THR A 239 -0.20 21.85 13.09
CA THR A 239 1.25 21.63 13.30
C THR A 239 1.61 20.84 14.57
N PRO A 240 1.00 21.11 15.76
CA PRO A 240 1.23 20.29 16.95
C PRO A 240 0.72 18.86 16.79
N GLN A 241 -0.37 18.65 16.03
CA GLN A 241 -0.97 17.33 15.82
C GLN A 241 -0.10 16.46 14.88
N LEU A 242 0.45 17.06 13.81
CA LEU A 242 1.43 16.39 12.95
C LEU A 242 2.71 16.03 13.72
N ASN A 243 3.24 16.94 14.53
CA ASN A 243 4.40 16.62 15.38
C ASN A 243 4.07 15.54 16.42
N GLN A 244 2.93 15.62 17.13
CA GLN A 244 2.52 14.59 18.10
C GLN A 244 2.47 13.17 17.49
N GLN A 245 1.99 13.05 16.25
CA GLN A 245 1.88 11.78 15.54
C GLN A 245 3.23 11.30 14.98
N LEU A 246 3.95 12.19 14.28
CA LEU A 246 5.12 11.82 13.47
C LEU A 246 6.46 12.01 14.20
N GLN A 247 6.62 13.00 15.09
CA GLN A 247 7.91 13.28 15.73
C GLN A 247 8.41 12.07 16.54
N GLY A 248 9.65 11.66 16.30
CA GLY A 248 10.30 10.50 16.89
C GLY A 248 9.86 9.15 16.31
N GLN A 249 9.00 9.11 15.29
CA GLN A 249 8.68 7.86 14.58
C GLN A 249 9.86 7.39 13.72
N PRO A 250 10.10 6.07 13.59
CA PRO A 250 9.35 4.96 14.17
C PRO A 250 9.63 4.72 15.68
N LYS A 251 8.56 4.60 16.48
CA LYS A 251 8.62 4.34 17.94
C LYS A 251 8.34 2.89 18.32
N ASN A 252 7.48 2.20 17.57
CA ASN A 252 6.84 0.96 18.02
C ASN A 252 7.60 -0.32 17.58
N ILE A 253 8.78 -0.57 18.13
CA ILE A 253 9.46 -1.87 17.91
C ILE A 253 8.91 -2.93 18.88
N ILE A 254 7.78 -3.52 18.51
CA ILE A 254 7.19 -4.66 19.22
C ILE A 254 8.02 -5.93 19.01
N GLY A 255 8.01 -6.83 19.99
CA GLY A 255 8.67 -8.13 19.88
C GLY A 255 10.17 -8.20 20.20
N LEU A 256 10.84 -7.09 20.51
CA LEU A 256 12.23 -7.13 20.99
C LEU A 256 12.34 -7.78 22.38
N GLY A 257 13.51 -8.35 22.67
CA GLY A 257 13.91 -8.77 24.02
C GLY A 257 13.34 -10.09 24.52
N HIS A 258 12.82 -10.96 23.64
CA HIS A 258 12.35 -12.29 24.01
C HIS A 258 13.03 -13.38 23.18
N ASN A 259 13.62 -14.36 23.86
CA ASN A 259 14.06 -15.60 23.26
C ASN A 259 12.95 -16.66 23.40
N MET A 260 12.41 -17.11 22.27
CA MET A 260 11.40 -18.16 22.16
C MET A 260 11.99 -19.59 22.29
N GLY A 261 13.32 -19.71 22.22
CA GLY A 261 14.00 -20.98 22.08
C GLY A 261 13.76 -21.65 20.72
N PHE A 262 14.23 -22.89 20.61
CA PHE A 262 14.04 -23.78 19.48
C PHE A 262 13.27 -25.03 19.90
N THR A 263 12.51 -25.63 19.00
CA THR A 263 11.80 -26.90 19.26
C THR A 263 12.78 -28.05 19.34
N THR A 264 12.50 -29.02 20.20
CA THR A 264 13.17 -30.32 20.23
C THR A 264 12.73 -31.22 19.07
N ALA A 265 11.52 -31.03 18.55
CA ALA A 265 10.93 -31.86 17.50
C ALA A 265 11.76 -31.90 16.20
N ARG A 266 11.82 -33.08 15.56
CA ARG A 266 12.57 -33.34 14.32
C ARG A 266 11.68 -34.02 13.26
N PRO A 267 10.58 -33.37 12.80
CA PRO A 267 9.76 -33.94 11.72
C PRO A 267 10.56 -34.04 10.41
N ASP A 268 10.26 -35.05 9.60
CA ASP A 268 10.78 -35.17 8.24
C ASP A 268 10.23 -34.02 7.37
N LEU A 269 11.09 -33.06 7.08
CA LEU A 269 10.75 -31.86 6.33
C LEU A 269 10.60 -32.15 4.83
N LEU A 270 11.29 -33.16 4.29
CA LEU A 270 11.21 -33.53 2.87
C LEU A 270 9.89 -34.22 2.57
N LYS A 271 9.58 -35.28 3.33
CA LYS A 271 8.28 -35.96 3.25
C LYS A 271 7.14 -34.97 3.47
N ARG A 272 7.25 -34.08 4.46
CA ARG A 272 6.20 -33.08 4.71
C ARG A 272 6.07 -32.06 3.57
N ALA A 273 7.16 -31.60 2.96
CA ALA A 273 7.08 -30.71 1.80
C ALA A 273 6.39 -31.38 0.61
N LEU A 274 6.73 -32.64 0.32
CA LEU A 274 6.15 -33.43 -0.78
C LEU A 274 4.67 -33.79 -0.52
N GLU A 275 4.29 -34.14 0.71
CA GLU A 275 2.89 -34.33 1.12
C GLU A 275 2.05 -33.07 0.91
N VAL A 276 2.60 -31.91 1.27
CA VAL A 276 1.92 -30.62 1.17
C VAL A 276 1.75 -30.22 -0.30
N ASP A 277 2.79 -30.38 -1.12
CA ASP A 277 2.73 -30.14 -2.57
C ASP A 277 1.71 -31.06 -3.25
N LYS A 278 1.78 -32.38 -3.05
CA LYS A 278 0.84 -33.35 -3.66
C LYS A 278 -0.62 -32.96 -3.38
N LYS A 279 -0.92 -32.56 -2.14
CA LYS A 279 -2.26 -32.10 -1.75
C LYS A 279 -2.60 -30.71 -2.32
N LEU A 280 -1.63 -29.83 -2.54
CA LEU A 280 -1.82 -28.54 -3.23
C LEU A 280 -2.18 -28.78 -4.71
N VAL A 281 -1.41 -29.60 -5.43
CA VAL A 281 -1.65 -29.95 -6.85
C VAL A 281 -3.01 -30.62 -7.04
N GLN A 282 -3.42 -31.47 -6.09
CA GLN A 282 -4.68 -32.22 -6.12
C GLN A 282 -5.91 -31.36 -5.80
N TYR A 283 -5.88 -30.53 -4.76
CA TYR A 283 -7.08 -29.85 -4.23
C TYR A 283 -7.08 -28.32 -4.34
N HIS A 284 -5.97 -27.69 -4.71
CA HIS A 284 -5.81 -26.23 -4.64
C HIS A 284 -5.50 -25.55 -5.98
N LEU A 285 -5.45 -26.29 -7.09
CA LEU A 285 -5.25 -25.78 -8.45
C LEU A 285 -6.44 -26.05 -9.40
N PRO A 286 -7.71 -25.77 -9.02
CA PRO A 286 -8.89 -26.15 -9.82
C PRO A 286 -8.87 -25.60 -11.25
N TYR A 287 -8.37 -24.38 -11.43
CA TYR A 287 -8.16 -23.73 -12.72
C TYR A 287 -6.69 -23.32 -12.88
N ASN A 288 -5.78 -24.23 -12.54
CA ASN A 288 -4.32 -24.07 -12.57
C ASN A 288 -3.75 -22.90 -11.72
N THR A 289 -4.57 -22.35 -10.83
CA THR A 289 -4.29 -21.18 -9.99
C THR A 289 -4.64 -21.50 -8.53
N VAL A 290 -3.82 -21.00 -7.60
CA VAL A 290 -3.82 -21.42 -6.18
C VAL A 290 -5.00 -20.81 -5.42
N THR A 291 -5.84 -21.63 -4.79
CA THR A 291 -6.94 -21.18 -3.91
C THR A 291 -6.96 -21.95 -2.59
N SER A 292 -7.57 -21.41 -1.53
CA SER A 292 -7.99 -22.23 -0.37
C SER A 292 -9.28 -22.98 -0.74
N VAL A 293 -9.52 -24.12 -0.10
CA VAL A 293 -10.64 -25.02 -0.45
C VAL A 293 -11.50 -25.32 0.77
N VAL A 294 -12.81 -25.48 0.55
CA VAL A 294 -13.77 -26.01 1.51
C VAL A 294 -14.12 -27.43 1.07
N PHE A 295 -13.97 -28.39 1.98
CA PHE A 295 -14.36 -29.78 1.79
C PHE A 295 -15.75 -30.06 2.36
N SER A 296 -16.36 -31.19 1.95
CA SER A 296 -17.66 -31.65 2.44
C SER A 296 -17.70 -31.80 3.98
N SER A 297 -16.68 -32.43 4.57
CA SER A 297 -16.56 -32.66 6.01
C SER A 297 -15.15 -32.34 6.56
N PRO A 298 -14.96 -32.30 7.90
CA PRO A 298 -13.66 -32.07 8.52
C PRO A 298 -12.57 -33.08 8.14
N THR A 299 -12.96 -34.32 7.85
CA THR A 299 -12.06 -35.46 7.54
C THR A 299 -12.09 -35.86 6.07
N GLY A 300 -13.22 -35.67 5.38
CA GLY A 300 -13.43 -36.04 3.98
C GLY A 300 -12.72 -35.10 3.00
N TRP A 301 -12.34 -35.64 1.84
CA TRP A 301 -11.50 -34.95 0.84
C TRP A 301 -12.23 -34.48 -0.43
N THR A 302 -13.57 -34.53 -0.46
CA THR A 302 -14.38 -34.02 -1.57
C THR A 302 -14.50 -32.49 -1.52
N PRO A 303 -13.98 -31.72 -2.50
CA PRO A 303 -14.15 -30.27 -2.54
C PRO A 303 -15.61 -29.87 -2.78
N VAL A 304 -16.10 -28.84 -2.09
CA VAL A 304 -17.45 -28.28 -2.29
C VAL A 304 -17.45 -26.77 -2.59
N SER A 305 -16.35 -26.05 -2.31
CA SER A 305 -16.20 -24.64 -2.67
C SER A 305 -14.74 -24.21 -2.67
N TYR A 306 -14.40 -23.17 -3.44
CA TYR A 306 -13.08 -22.53 -3.46
C TYR A 306 -13.18 -21.13 -2.90
N ILE A 307 -12.27 -20.78 -1.99
CA ILE A 307 -12.27 -19.51 -1.23
C ILE A 307 -10.87 -18.90 -1.20
N GLY A 308 -10.77 -17.65 -0.75
CA GLY A 308 -9.50 -16.89 -0.77
C GLY A 308 -9.02 -16.53 -2.18
N TYR A 309 -9.80 -16.81 -3.23
CA TYR A 309 -9.45 -16.59 -4.63
C TYR A 309 -9.13 -15.11 -4.98
N GLY A 310 -9.54 -14.16 -4.14
CA GLY A 310 -9.10 -12.76 -4.22
C GLY A 310 -7.57 -12.57 -4.10
N ASP A 311 -6.84 -13.54 -3.57
CA ASP A 311 -5.38 -13.55 -3.51
C ASP A 311 -4.76 -14.73 -4.31
N SER A 312 -5.51 -15.29 -5.28
CA SER A 312 -5.04 -16.47 -6.02
C SER A 312 -3.80 -16.19 -6.87
N ALA A 313 -3.77 -15.09 -7.65
CA ALA A 313 -2.62 -14.74 -8.49
C ALA A 313 -1.31 -14.56 -7.68
N ILE A 314 -1.35 -13.89 -6.52
CA ILE A 314 -0.14 -13.75 -5.67
C ILE A 314 0.37 -15.13 -5.20
N TRP A 315 -0.50 -16.01 -4.74
CA TRP A 315 -0.09 -17.33 -4.23
C TRP A 315 0.29 -18.32 -5.34
N THR A 316 -0.31 -18.18 -6.53
CA THR A 316 0.08 -18.90 -7.75
C THR A 316 1.53 -18.60 -8.11
N GLY A 317 1.94 -17.33 -8.07
CA GLY A 317 3.33 -16.93 -8.30
C GLY A 317 4.30 -17.32 -7.17
N HIS A 318 3.88 -17.29 -5.90
CA HIS A 318 4.70 -17.80 -4.80
C HIS A 318 4.89 -19.32 -4.88
N TYR A 319 3.88 -20.07 -5.33
CA TYR A 319 3.98 -21.51 -5.58
C TYR A 319 4.88 -21.82 -6.78
N LEU A 320 4.79 -21.07 -7.89
CA LEU A 320 5.71 -21.17 -9.02
C LEU A 320 7.18 -20.98 -8.61
N ALA A 321 7.46 -20.02 -7.72
CA ALA A 321 8.81 -19.84 -7.17
C ALA A 321 9.26 -21.04 -6.31
N GLY A 322 8.36 -21.62 -5.50
CA GLY A 322 8.65 -22.81 -4.69
C GLY A 322 8.97 -24.04 -5.53
N GLU A 323 8.17 -24.32 -6.57
CA GLU A 323 8.42 -25.44 -7.47
C GLU A 323 9.64 -25.21 -8.37
N ALA A 324 9.93 -23.97 -8.78
CA ALA A 324 11.19 -23.63 -9.47
C ALA A 324 12.42 -23.94 -8.60
N PHE A 325 12.36 -23.65 -7.30
CA PHE A 325 13.42 -24.05 -6.35
C PHE A 325 13.49 -25.59 -6.17
N ARG A 326 12.36 -26.29 -6.09
CA ARG A 326 12.31 -27.75 -6.07
C ARG A 326 13.00 -28.33 -7.29
N TYR A 327 12.53 -28.00 -8.49
CA TYR A 327 13.08 -28.47 -9.75
C TYR A 327 14.57 -28.18 -9.86
N HIS A 328 15.03 -27.01 -9.41
CA HIS A 328 16.46 -26.69 -9.40
C HIS A 328 17.29 -27.66 -8.54
N VAL A 329 16.79 -27.99 -7.35
CA VAL A 329 17.48 -28.84 -6.36
C VAL A 329 17.35 -30.34 -6.68
N THR A 330 16.25 -30.79 -7.29
CA THR A 330 15.95 -32.22 -7.45
C THR A 330 15.90 -32.73 -8.90
N LYS A 331 15.77 -31.82 -9.88
CA LYS A 331 15.46 -32.11 -11.31
C LYS A 331 14.15 -32.90 -11.54
N ASP A 332 13.30 -32.99 -10.51
CA ASP A 332 12.05 -33.76 -10.48
C ASP A 332 11.09 -33.38 -11.63
N SER A 333 10.73 -34.35 -12.47
CA SER A 333 9.83 -34.15 -13.61
C SER A 333 8.41 -33.77 -13.20
N GLN A 334 7.96 -34.18 -12.01
CA GLN A 334 6.68 -33.73 -11.46
C GLN A 334 6.72 -32.23 -11.11
N ALA A 335 7.85 -31.73 -10.61
CA ALA A 335 8.04 -30.30 -10.37
C ALA A 335 8.01 -29.50 -11.69
N LEU A 336 8.64 -30.01 -12.75
CA LEU A 336 8.56 -29.40 -14.08
C LEU A 336 7.12 -29.41 -14.64
N SER A 337 6.38 -30.50 -14.44
CA SER A 337 4.96 -30.60 -14.80
C SER A 337 4.10 -29.59 -14.03
N ASN A 338 4.30 -29.47 -12.71
CA ASN A 338 3.66 -28.46 -11.86
C ASN A 338 3.94 -27.03 -12.35
N ILE A 339 5.20 -26.71 -12.68
CA ILE A 339 5.62 -25.42 -13.25
C ILE A 339 4.89 -25.14 -14.57
N LYS A 340 4.89 -26.08 -15.52
CA LYS A 340 4.20 -25.91 -16.82
C LYS A 340 2.68 -25.77 -16.66
N ARG A 341 2.06 -26.48 -15.70
CA ARG A 341 0.64 -26.32 -15.34
C ARG A 341 0.34 -24.93 -14.79
N VAL A 342 1.16 -24.45 -13.85
CA VAL A 342 0.98 -23.15 -13.19
C VAL A 342 1.22 -21.98 -14.14
N LEU A 343 2.18 -22.08 -15.06
CA LEU A 343 2.41 -21.05 -16.09
C LEU A 343 1.19 -20.85 -17.00
N LYS A 344 0.54 -21.94 -17.45
CA LYS A 344 -0.74 -21.86 -18.19
C LYS A 344 -1.85 -21.17 -17.36
N GLY A 345 -1.86 -21.38 -16.04
CA GLY A 345 -2.76 -20.68 -15.12
C GLY A 345 -2.49 -19.17 -15.04
N ILE A 346 -1.22 -18.76 -14.93
CA ILE A 346 -0.81 -17.36 -14.89
C ILE A 346 -1.09 -16.65 -16.23
N GLU A 347 -0.76 -17.29 -17.35
CA GLU A 347 -1.05 -16.85 -18.71
C GLU A 347 -2.55 -16.58 -18.88
N PHE A 348 -3.39 -17.56 -18.54
CA PHE A 348 -4.85 -17.42 -18.61
C PHE A 348 -5.39 -16.26 -17.75
N LEU A 349 -4.78 -15.94 -16.61
CA LEU A 349 -5.18 -14.78 -15.80
C LEU A 349 -4.89 -13.43 -16.47
N PHE A 350 -4.01 -13.35 -17.47
CA PHE A 350 -3.89 -12.17 -18.33
C PHE A 350 -4.90 -12.23 -19.48
N ASP A 351 -4.94 -13.35 -20.20
CA ASP A 351 -5.74 -13.49 -21.43
C ASP A 351 -7.25 -13.41 -21.16
N VAL A 352 -7.71 -13.85 -19.97
CA VAL A 352 -9.11 -13.67 -19.54
C VAL A 352 -9.50 -12.20 -19.37
N CYS A 353 -8.58 -11.28 -19.06
CA CYS A 353 -8.87 -9.85 -19.11
C CYS A 353 -8.85 -9.32 -20.55
N LYS A 354 -7.80 -9.66 -21.30
CA LYS A 354 -7.64 -9.35 -22.73
C LYS A 354 -6.49 -10.19 -23.30
N PRO A 355 -6.73 -11.00 -24.36
CA PRO A 355 -5.68 -11.78 -25.00
C PRO A 355 -4.46 -10.94 -25.40
N GLY A 356 -3.26 -11.43 -25.09
CA GLY A 356 -1.96 -10.81 -25.40
C GLY A 356 -1.61 -9.56 -24.59
N ASP A 357 -2.52 -8.97 -23.81
CA ASP A 357 -2.22 -7.80 -22.96
C ASP A 357 -1.61 -8.23 -21.60
N GLY A 358 -1.17 -7.26 -20.81
CA GLY A 358 -0.57 -7.48 -19.47
C GLY A 358 -1.49 -7.18 -18.29
N LEU A 359 -2.80 -7.02 -18.50
CA LEU A 359 -3.76 -6.77 -17.42
C LEU A 359 -4.13 -8.07 -16.70
N LEU A 360 -3.62 -8.23 -15.48
CA LEU A 360 -3.82 -9.42 -14.65
C LEU A 360 -5.20 -9.44 -13.95
N ALA A 361 -5.91 -10.58 -14.02
CA ALA A 361 -7.02 -10.93 -13.13
C ALA A 361 -6.49 -11.54 -11.81
N ARG A 362 -7.24 -11.43 -10.71
CA ARG A 362 -6.89 -12.19 -9.47
C ARG A 362 -7.12 -13.69 -9.63
N PHE A 363 -8.21 -14.04 -10.29
CA PHE A 363 -8.74 -15.40 -10.45
C PHE A 363 -9.84 -15.39 -11.52
N ALA A 364 -10.08 -16.54 -12.15
CA ALA A 364 -11.19 -16.76 -13.07
C ALA A 364 -11.67 -18.22 -13.01
N ALA A 365 -12.95 -18.46 -13.28
CA ALA A 365 -13.57 -19.78 -13.33
C ALA A 365 -14.63 -19.84 -14.44
N PRO A 366 -14.86 -21.00 -15.11
CA PRO A 366 -15.93 -21.15 -16.09
C PRO A 366 -17.28 -20.74 -15.50
N LEU A 367 -18.10 -19.99 -16.23
CA LEU A 367 -19.35 -19.40 -15.72
C LEU A 367 -20.37 -20.48 -15.31
N ASN A 368 -20.35 -21.64 -15.95
CA ASN A 368 -21.18 -22.81 -15.60
C ASN A 368 -20.70 -23.56 -14.33
N SER A 369 -19.50 -23.27 -13.81
CA SER A 369 -19.02 -23.85 -12.56
C SER A 369 -19.64 -23.17 -11.33
N PRO A 370 -19.76 -23.87 -10.17
CA PRO A 370 -20.25 -23.27 -8.93
C PRO A 370 -19.44 -22.03 -8.50
N THR A 371 -18.13 -22.01 -8.74
CA THR A 371 -17.26 -20.87 -8.42
C THR A 371 -17.46 -19.71 -9.42
N GLY A 372 -17.67 -20.01 -10.70
CA GLY A 372 -18.05 -19.01 -11.70
C GLY A 372 -19.37 -18.33 -11.35
N GLN A 373 -20.38 -19.12 -10.97
CA GLN A 373 -21.66 -18.63 -10.45
C GLN A 373 -21.50 -17.77 -9.18
N GLN A 374 -20.60 -18.13 -8.26
CA GLN A 374 -20.30 -17.33 -7.08
C GLN A 374 -19.70 -15.96 -7.44
N ILE A 375 -18.76 -15.90 -8.40
CA ILE A 375 -18.15 -14.66 -8.89
C ILE A 375 -19.19 -13.80 -9.64
N TYR A 376 -20.03 -14.43 -10.46
CA TYR A 376 -21.11 -13.77 -11.20
C TYR A 376 -22.15 -13.14 -10.26
N ARG A 377 -22.58 -13.86 -9.21
CA ARG A 377 -23.48 -13.31 -8.17
C ARG A 377 -22.85 -12.14 -7.41
N HIS A 378 -21.53 -12.17 -7.18
CA HIS A 378 -20.81 -11.02 -6.61
C HIS A 378 -20.79 -9.83 -7.58
N MET A 379 -20.60 -10.06 -8.88
CA MET A 379 -20.65 -9.02 -9.91
C MET A 379 -22.04 -8.34 -9.97
N LEU A 380 -23.12 -9.13 -9.96
CA LEU A 380 -24.49 -8.62 -9.95
C LEU A 380 -24.80 -7.81 -8.68
N LYS A 381 -24.35 -8.28 -7.51
CA LYS A 381 -24.57 -7.60 -6.21
C LYS A 381 -23.72 -6.33 -6.06
N TYR A 382 -22.55 -6.30 -6.68
CA TYR A 382 -21.60 -5.19 -6.60
C TYR A 382 -21.12 -4.79 -8.01
N PRO A 383 -21.99 -4.21 -8.86
CA PRO A 383 -21.67 -3.89 -10.26
C PRO A 383 -20.65 -2.75 -10.45
N GLN A 384 -20.24 -2.13 -9.34
CA GLN A 384 -19.17 -1.13 -9.24
C GLN A 384 -17.80 -1.77 -8.96
N ASP A 385 -17.78 -2.99 -8.43
CA ASP A 385 -16.56 -3.79 -8.32
C ASP A 385 -16.15 -4.30 -9.70
N SER A 386 -14.88 -4.64 -9.84
CA SER A 386 -14.29 -5.02 -11.13
C SER A 386 -14.30 -6.52 -11.37
N ALA A 387 -15.31 -7.23 -10.87
CA ALA A 387 -15.68 -8.54 -11.39
C ALA A 387 -16.32 -8.38 -12.78
N PHE A 388 -16.15 -9.36 -13.66
CA PHE A 388 -16.63 -9.31 -15.04
C PHE A 388 -16.84 -10.73 -15.60
N VAL A 389 -17.53 -10.82 -16.74
CA VAL A 389 -17.62 -12.03 -17.57
C VAL A 389 -16.95 -11.76 -18.91
N HIS A 390 -16.21 -12.74 -19.43
CA HIS A 390 -15.58 -12.66 -20.75
C HIS A 390 -15.52 -14.05 -21.41
N THR A 391 -15.65 -14.10 -22.72
CA THR A 391 -15.55 -15.35 -23.51
C THR A 391 -14.12 -15.55 -23.97
N VAL A 392 -13.52 -16.70 -23.65
CA VAL A 392 -12.21 -17.13 -24.15
C VAL A 392 -12.39 -18.48 -24.81
N ASN A 393 -12.01 -18.60 -26.10
CA ASN A 393 -12.10 -19.83 -26.89
C ASN A 393 -13.49 -20.49 -26.82
N GLY A 394 -14.56 -19.69 -26.99
CA GLY A 394 -15.96 -20.13 -26.93
C GLY A 394 -16.53 -20.31 -25.51
N VAL A 395 -15.70 -20.43 -24.47
CA VAL A 395 -16.14 -20.64 -23.09
C VAL A 395 -16.27 -19.30 -22.35
N GLN A 396 -17.41 -19.06 -21.70
CA GLN A 396 -17.59 -17.91 -20.82
C GLN A 396 -16.95 -18.16 -19.45
N TYR A 397 -16.15 -17.19 -18.97
CA TYR A 397 -15.54 -17.21 -17.64
C TYR A 397 -16.01 -16.03 -16.82
N ALA A 398 -16.30 -16.26 -15.53
CA ALA A 398 -16.46 -15.20 -14.54
C ALA A 398 -15.11 -14.95 -13.86
N ALA A 399 -14.65 -13.69 -13.87
CA ALA A 399 -13.31 -13.30 -13.47
C ALA A 399 -13.31 -12.12 -12.49
N HIS A 400 -12.30 -12.08 -11.60
CA HIS A 400 -12.19 -11.07 -10.54
C HIS A 400 -11.09 -10.03 -10.85
N GLY A 401 -11.42 -9.05 -11.69
CA GLY A 401 -10.51 -8.01 -12.21
C GLY A 401 -10.22 -6.78 -11.33
N HIS A 402 -10.60 -6.75 -10.05
CA HIS A 402 -10.24 -5.66 -9.11
C HIS A 402 -8.77 -5.80 -8.67
N ILE A 403 -7.84 -5.72 -9.63
CA ILE A 403 -6.43 -6.06 -9.45
C ILE A 403 -5.68 -5.08 -8.52
N SER A 404 -4.70 -5.58 -7.76
CA SER A 404 -3.74 -4.73 -7.02
C SER A 404 -2.30 -5.23 -7.17
N ARG A 405 -1.34 -4.40 -6.73
CA ARG A 405 0.11 -4.57 -6.99
C ARG A 405 0.74 -5.81 -6.37
N ASP A 406 0.14 -6.28 -5.28
CA ASP A 406 0.42 -7.54 -4.60
C ASP A 406 0.31 -8.77 -5.52
N GLN A 407 -0.72 -8.80 -6.36
CA GLN A 407 -0.98 -9.90 -7.29
C GLN A 407 0.12 -9.99 -8.37
N TYR A 408 0.43 -8.86 -9.02
CA TYR A 408 1.60 -8.74 -9.89
C TYR A 408 2.91 -9.07 -9.14
N CYS A 409 3.07 -8.64 -7.88
CA CYS A 409 4.28 -8.88 -7.10
C CYS A 409 4.53 -10.38 -6.84
N GLY A 410 3.47 -11.18 -6.66
CA GLY A 410 3.60 -12.64 -6.57
C GLY A 410 3.87 -13.28 -7.92
N VAL A 411 3.09 -12.94 -8.96
CA VAL A 411 3.29 -13.45 -10.32
C VAL A 411 4.71 -13.20 -10.81
N MET A 412 5.20 -11.96 -10.71
CA MET A 412 6.54 -11.57 -11.15
C MET A 412 7.66 -12.20 -10.31
N LEU A 413 7.44 -12.45 -9.01
CA LEU A 413 8.35 -13.27 -8.19
C LEU A 413 8.47 -14.70 -8.78
N GLY A 414 7.33 -15.31 -9.10
CA GLY A 414 7.26 -16.65 -9.71
C GLY A 414 7.97 -16.72 -11.05
N LEU A 415 7.59 -15.85 -11.99
CA LEU A 415 8.14 -15.83 -13.35
C LEU A 415 9.66 -15.59 -13.36
N ALA A 416 10.17 -14.63 -12.59
CA ALA A 416 11.60 -14.35 -12.52
C ALA A 416 12.39 -15.47 -11.83
N THR A 417 11.80 -16.13 -10.82
CA THR A 417 12.42 -17.29 -10.18
C THR A 417 12.46 -18.49 -11.13
N ALA A 418 11.36 -18.78 -11.84
CA ALA A 418 11.31 -19.86 -12.81
C ALA A 418 12.28 -19.64 -13.99
N TYR A 419 12.39 -18.41 -14.51
CA TYR A 419 13.34 -18.07 -15.58
C TYR A 419 14.81 -18.36 -15.21
N ASP A 420 15.20 -18.08 -13.96
CA ASP A 420 16.57 -18.31 -13.47
C ASP A 420 16.85 -19.77 -13.11
N TYR A 421 15.92 -20.40 -12.40
CA TYR A 421 16.17 -21.67 -11.71
C TYR A 421 15.75 -22.92 -12.52
N VAL A 422 14.94 -22.77 -13.56
CA VAL A 422 14.47 -23.86 -14.44
C VAL A 422 15.23 -23.82 -15.77
N ALA A 423 15.82 -24.95 -16.17
CA ALA A 423 16.61 -25.04 -17.40
C ALA A 423 15.76 -25.19 -18.69
N ASP A 424 14.52 -25.67 -18.58
CA ASP A 424 13.61 -25.95 -19.69
C ASP A 424 13.39 -24.71 -20.60
N PRO A 425 13.69 -24.80 -21.92
CA PRO A 425 13.57 -23.66 -22.83
C PRO A 425 12.14 -23.11 -22.98
N GLN A 426 11.12 -23.95 -22.92
CA GLN A 426 9.72 -23.53 -23.04
C GLN A 426 9.29 -22.73 -21.80
N VAL A 427 9.70 -23.18 -20.61
CA VAL A 427 9.51 -22.43 -19.35
C VAL A 427 10.22 -21.08 -19.44
N LYS A 428 11.48 -21.02 -19.87
CA LYS A 428 12.21 -19.75 -20.00
C LYS A 428 11.54 -18.79 -21.00
N ALA A 429 11.13 -19.29 -22.16
CA ALA A 429 10.44 -18.50 -23.19
C ALA A 429 9.11 -17.93 -22.66
N LYS A 430 8.25 -18.75 -22.03
CA LYS A 430 6.98 -18.30 -21.47
C LYS A 430 7.17 -17.35 -20.27
N CYS A 431 8.15 -17.59 -19.41
CA CYS A 431 8.49 -16.67 -18.32
C CYS A 431 8.95 -15.31 -18.83
N LYS A 432 9.78 -15.29 -19.88
CA LYS A 432 10.17 -14.05 -20.58
C LYS A 432 8.94 -13.32 -21.12
N GLU A 433 8.15 -13.96 -21.97
CA GLU A 433 6.94 -13.39 -22.58
C GLU A 433 6.00 -12.74 -21.54
N LEU A 434 5.68 -13.46 -20.46
CA LEU A 434 4.77 -12.98 -19.43
C LEU A 434 5.36 -11.80 -18.61
N ILE A 435 6.68 -11.76 -18.40
CA ILE A 435 7.39 -10.61 -17.82
C ILE A 435 7.31 -9.39 -18.75
N GLU A 436 7.53 -9.60 -20.06
CA GLU A 436 7.44 -8.55 -21.07
C GLU A 436 6.02 -7.96 -21.15
N ARG A 437 4.99 -8.82 -21.24
CA ARG A 437 3.57 -8.43 -21.27
C ARG A 437 3.20 -7.53 -20.08
N VAL A 438 3.62 -7.89 -18.86
CA VAL A 438 3.38 -7.08 -17.65
C VAL A 438 4.01 -5.69 -17.76
N VAL A 439 5.29 -5.61 -18.15
CA VAL A 439 6.02 -4.33 -18.17
C VAL A 439 5.57 -3.43 -19.32
N ASP A 440 5.34 -4.00 -20.50
CA ASP A 440 4.81 -3.26 -21.66
C ASP A 440 3.43 -2.68 -21.37
N TYR A 441 2.53 -3.47 -20.75
CA TYR A 441 1.22 -2.99 -20.30
C TYR A 441 1.33 -1.87 -19.26
N LEU A 442 2.18 -2.03 -18.25
CA LEU A 442 2.31 -1.05 -17.17
C LEU A 442 2.94 0.25 -17.68
N GLU A 443 4.00 0.22 -18.49
CA GLU A 443 4.62 1.41 -19.08
C GLU A 443 3.62 2.14 -20.00
N ARG A 444 2.95 1.41 -20.92
CA ARG A 444 1.86 1.92 -21.77
C ARG A 444 0.75 2.61 -20.96
N ASN A 445 0.47 2.12 -19.76
CA ASN A 445 -0.53 2.68 -18.84
C ASN A 445 0.05 3.66 -17.80
N LYS A 446 1.25 4.23 -18.03
CA LYS A 446 1.93 5.19 -17.14
C LYS A 446 2.13 4.67 -15.71
N TRP A 447 2.34 3.37 -15.56
CA TRP A 447 2.45 2.60 -14.31
C TRP A 447 1.18 2.57 -13.45
N ILE A 448 0.02 2.54 -14.10
CA ILE A 448 -1.29 2.47 -13.46
C ILE A 448 -2.09 1.30 -14.05
N ALA A 449 -2.11 0.16 -13.35
CA ALA A 449 -2.99 -0.95 -13.71
C ALA A 449 -4.46 -0.50 -13.58
N LYS A 450 -5.23 -0.71 -14.65
CA LYS A 450 -6.61 -0.24 -14.80
C LYS A 450 -7.61 -1.21 -14.15
N ARG A 451 -8.87 -0.78 -14.06
CA ARG A 451 -10.02 -1.69 -13.82
C ARG A 451 -10.52 -2.23 -15.15
N VAL A 452 -10.94 -3.50 -15.17
CA VAL A 452 -11.55 -4.13 -16.34
C VAL A 452 -12.96 -3.60 -16.59
N ASN A 453 -13.75 -3.42 -15.53
CA ASN A 453 -15.13 -2.90 -15.60
C ASN A 453 -15.14 -1.37 -15.83
N PRO A 454 -15.66 -0.87 -16.97
CA PRO A 454 -15.69 0.57 -17.28
C PRO A 454 -16.73 1.36 -16.47
N LYS A 455 -17.70 0.68 -15.83
CA LYS A 455 -18.70 1.34 -14.94
C LYS A 455 -18.13 1.70 -13.57
N ALA A 456 -16.96 1.17 -13.21
CA ALA A 456 -16.36 1.37 -11.89
C ALA A 456 -16.01 2.86 -11.62
N PRO A 457 -16.10 3.33 -10.36
CA PRO A 457 -16.04 4.77 -10.02
C PRO A 457 -14.67 5.45 -10.23
N THR A 458 -13.68 4.72 -10.75
CA THR A 458 -12.38 5.24 -11.17
C THR A 458 -11.71 4.25 -12.14
N PRO A 459 -11.03 4.69 -13.20
CA PRO A 459 -10.27 3.78 -14.06
C PRO A 459 -9.01 3.21 -13.37
N VAL A 460 -8.70 3.64 -12.14
CA VAL A 460 -7.52 3.21 -11.38
C VAL A 460 -7.83 1.97 -10.53
N SER A 461 -7.06 0.90 -10.72
CA SER A 461 -7.03 -0.26 -9.80
C SER A 461 -5.72 -0.31 -9.00
N ALA A 462 -4.56 -0.15 -9.64
CA ALA A 462 -3.27 -0.32 -9.00
C ALA A 462 -2.17 0.65 -9.51
N PRO A 463 -1.97 1.83 -8.89
CA PRO A 463 -0.92 2.77 -9.28
C PRO A 463 0.42 2.43 -8.61
N PHE A 464 1.48 2.18 -9.38
CA PHE A 464 2.78 1.71 -8.86
C PHE A 464 3.68 2.81 -8.29
N VAL A 465 3.36 4.10 -8.50
CA VAL A 465 4.07 5.22 -7.83
C VAL A 465 3.98 5.16 -6.30
N GLN A 466 2.93 4.56 -5.73
CA GLN A 466 2.82 4.31 -4.28
C GLN A 466 3.90 3.33 -3.75
N THR A 467 4.59 2.62 -4.64
CA THR A 467 5.54 1.54 -4.34
C THR A 467 6.66 1.52 -5.39
N PRO A 468 7.51 2.57 -5.48
CA PRO A 468 8.45 2.74 -6.60
C PRO A 468 9.52 1.62 -6.67
N LYS A 469 9.77 0.91 -5.57
CA LYS A 469 10.63 -0.28 -5.55
C LYS A 469 10.01 -1.48 -6.31
N GLN A 470 8.68 -1.62 -6.32
CA GLN A 470 7.98 -2.65 -7.12
C GLN A 470 8.04 -2.33 -8.62
N LEU A 471 7.82 -1.05 -8.97
CA LEU A 471 8.01 -0.54 -10.34
C LEU A 471 9.40 -0.91 -10.86
N TYR A 472 10.44 -0.49 -10.14
CA TYR A 472 11.82 -0.72 -10.59
C TYR A 472 12.22 -2.19 -10.60
N ASN A 473 11.74 -2.99 -9.64
CA ASN A 473 11.91 -4.45 -9.66
C ASN A 473 11.39 -5.08 -10.95
N PHE A 474 10.21 -4.67 -11.45
CA PHE A 474 9.67 -5.20 -12.70
C PHE A 474 10.49 -4.75 -13.91
N VAL A 475 10.97 -3.49 -13.93
CA VAL A 475 11.90 -3.00 -14.96
C VAL A 475 13.22 -3.80 -14.98
N VAL A 476 13.76 -4.13 -13.81
CA VAL A 476 14.97 -4.98 -13.67
C VAL A 476 14.71 -6.41 -14.13
N MET A 477 13.53 -6.99 -13.83
CA MET A 477 13.13 -8.31 -14.34
C MET A 477 13.02 -8.32 -15.88
N ALA A 478 12.38 -7.30 -16.46
CA ALA A 478 12.24 -7.18 -17.91
C ALA A 478 13.60 -6.98 -18.61
N TYR A 479 14.47 -6.14 -18.05
CA TYR A 479 15.86 -6.01 -18.50
C TYR A 479 16.64 -7.32 -18.41
N HIS A 480 16.43 -8.12 -17.36
CA HIS A 480 17.11 -9.40 -17.19
C HIS A 480 16.71 -10.46 -18.24
N VAL A 481 15.44 -10.48 -18.68
CA VAL A 481 14.98 -11.39 -19.76
C VAL A 481 15.17 -10.84 -21.17
N ASN A 482 15.32 -9.51 -21.31
CA ASN A 482 15.53 -8.84 -22.60
C ASN A 482 16.29 -7.50 -22.42
N PRO A 483 17.63 -7.53 -22.32
CA PRO A 483 18.44 -6.33 -22.08
C PRO A 483 18.31 -5.27 -23.18
N GLN A 484 18.17 -5.71 -24.44
CA GLN A 484 18.07 -4.84 -25.61
C GLN A 484 16.78 -4.00 -25.59
N LYS A 485 15.62 -4.65 -25.36
CA LYS A 485 14.31 -3.97 -25.32
C LYS A 485 14.16 -3.03 -24.12
N TYR A 486 14.65 -3.43 -22.95
CA TYR A 486 14.40 -2.68 -21.71
C TYR A 486 15.59 -1.90 -21.16
N GLY A 487 16.75 -1.88 -21.84
CA GLY A 487 17.89 -1.02 -21.49
C GLY A 487 17.51 0.45 -21.29
N PRO A 488 16.79 1.10 -22.23
CA PRO A 488 16.31 2.47 -22.07
C PRO A 488 15.35 2.65 -20.89
N LEU A 489 14.49 1.64 -20.63
CA LEU A 489 13.54 1.65 -19.51
C LEU A 489 14.25 1.53 -18.17
N LEU A 490 15.29 0.69 -18.09
CA LEU A 490 16.17 0.57 -16.93
C LEU A 490 16.89 1.90 -16.65
N GLN A 491 17.47 2.54 -17.68
CA GLN A 491 18.11 3.85 -17.53
C GLN A 491 17.13 4.89 -16.98
N LYS A 492 15.94 5.01 -17.59
CA LYS A 492 14.84 5.91 -17.19
C LYS A 492 14.44 5.77 -15.72
N TYR A 493 14.30 4.54 -15.22
CA TYR A 493 13.78 4.29 -13.87
C TYR A 493 14.85 4.03 -12.79
N SER A 494 16.09 3.75 -13.18
CA SER A 494 17.20 3.51 -12.24
C SER A 494 17.49 4.62 -11.21
N PRO A 495 17.22 5.92 -11.45
CA PRO A 495 17.41 6.95 -10.42
C PRO A 495 16.49 6.77 -9.20
N LEU A 496 15.39 6.02 -9.29
CA LEU A 496 14.45 5.81 -8.18
C LEU A 496 15.07 5.11 -6.96
N THR A 497 16.19 4.39 -7.13
CA THR A 497 16.86 3.68 -6.01
C THR A 497 17.15 4.61 -4.84
N THR A 498 17.60 5.83 -5.13
CA THR A 498 17.99 6.85 -4.14
C THR A 498 16.85 7.32 -3.23
N VAL A 499 15.58 6.99 -3.54
CA VAL A 499 14.40 7.33 -2.72
C VAL A 499 13.73 6.12 -2.05
N PHE A 500 14.17 4.87 -2.31
CA PHE A 500 13.53 3.67 -1.75
C PHE A 500 13.64 3.52 -0.23
N TRP A 501 14.51 4.30 0.43
CA TRP A 501 14.58 4.36 1.88
C TRP A 501 13.37 5.08 2.50
N ILE A 502 12.68 5.97 1.77
CA ILE A 502 11.51 6.72 2.26
C ILE A 502 10.28 5.79 2.44
N PRO A 503 9.87 4.97 1.45
CA PRO A 503 8.84 3.95 1.66
C PRO A 503 9.22 2.91 2.72
N ALA A 504 10.50 2.54 2.85
CA ALA A 504 10.96 1.61 3.87
C ALA A 504 10.77 2.17 5.29
N LEU A 505 11.19 3.43 5.52
CA LEU A 505 10.95 4.19 6.75
C LEU A 505 9.45 4.26 7.09
N ILE A 506 8.60 4.59 6.11
CA ILE A 506 7.14 4.68 6.33
C ILE A 506 6.52 3.30 6.62
N GLY A 507 7.07 2.21 6.05
CA GLY A 507 6.67 0.84 6.36
C GLY A 507 6.91 0.46 7.82
N ILE A 508 8.12 0.70 8.35
CA ILE A 508 8.49 0.36 9.73
C ILE A 508 7.85 1.26 10.80
N MET A 509 7.05 2.26 10.42
CA MET A 509 6.17 2.99 11.34
C MET A 509 4.94 2.17 11.77
N GLU A 510 4.53 1.15 11.02
CA GLU A 510 3.37 0.31 11.32
C GLU A 510 3.71 -1.18 11.17
N THR A 511 4.33 -1.72 12.22
CA THR A 511 4.89 -3.08 12.29
C THR A 511 3.86 -4.19 12.54
N HIS A 512 2.56 -3.86 12.71
CA HIS A 512 1.51 -4.83 13.01
C HIS A 512 0.34 -4.76 12.00
N PHE A 513 -0.41 -3.66 11.92
CA PHE A 513 -1.64 -3.60 11.10
C PHE A 513 -1.35 -3.61 9.59
N LYS A 514 -0.16 -3.22 9.17
CA LYS A 514 0.27 -3.21 7.75
C LYS A 514 1.21 -4.38 7.41
N TYR A 515 1.27 -5.45 8.23
CA TYR A 515 2.29 -6.50 8.11
C TYR A 515 2.41 -7.12 6.71
N TYR A 516 1.30 -7.24 5.99
CA TYR A 516 1.24 -7.70 4.59
C TYR A 516 2.24 -6.96 3.67
N GLY A 517 2.46 -5.67 3.90
CA GLY A 517 3.43 -4.87 3.15
C GLY A 517 4.88 -5.35 3.30
N PHE A 518 5.24 -6.01 4.40
CA PHE A 518 6.55 -6.64 4.55
C PHE A 518 6.70 -7.86 3.65
N ASN A 519 5.64 -8.67 3.44
CA ASN A 519 5.71 -9.80 2.50
C ASN A 519 6.07 -9.32 1.09
N LEU A 520 5.29 -8.35 0.58
CA LEU A 520 5.53 -7.74 -0.72
C LEU A 520 6.92 -7.12 -0.79
N SER A 521 7.39 -6.49 0.29
CA SER A 521 8.72 -5.86 0.34
C SER A 521 9.86 -6.88 0.33
N HIS A 522 9.71 -8.06 0.92
CA HIS A 522 10.70 -9.14 0.84
C HIS A 522 10.69 -9.79 -0.55
N ALA A 523 9.52 -10.17 -1.09
CA ALA A 523 9.37 -10.67 -2.46
C ALA A 523 10.00 -9.72 -3.50
N THR A 524 9.74 -8.42 -3.39
CA THR A 524 10.34 -7.38 -4.25
C THR A 524 11.87 -7.30 -4.08
N SER A 525 12.38 -7.40 -2.84
CA SER A 525 13.82 -7.23 -2.58
C SER A 525 14.63 -8.47 -2.99
N TYR A 526 14.04 -9.67 -2.86
CA TYR A 526 14.64 -10.94 -3.28
C TYR A 526 15.09 -10.90 -4.74
N SER A 527 14.15 -10.59 -5.65
CA SER A 527 14.45 -10.50 -7.08
C SER A 527 15.32 -9.29 -7.39
N LEU A 528 14.94 -8.09 -6.94
CA LEU A 528 15.63 -6.85 -7.28
C LEU A 528 17.12 -6.85 -6.87
N MET A 529 17.45 -7.26 -5.65
CA MET A 529 18.84 -7.26 -5.17
C MET A 529 19.67 -8.42 -5.72
N ARG A 530 19.04 -9.50 -6.20
CA ARG A 530 19.73 -10.62 -6.85
C ARG A 530 19.99 -10.35 -8.34
N LEU A 531 19.16 -9.52 -8.98
CA LEU A 531 19.23 -9.19 -10.41
C LEU A 531 19.96 -7.88 -10.72
N ASP A 532 19.75 -6.78 -9.97
CA ASP A 532 20.45 -5.51 -10.22
C ASP A 532 21.91 -5.56 -9.77
N LYS A 533 22.82 -5.80 -10.72
CA LYS A 533 24.26 -5.96 -10.48
C LYS A 533 25.03 -4.65 -10.26
N ASN A 534 24.40 -3.47 -10.38
CA ASN A 534 25.14 -2.21 -10.29
C ASN A 534 25.56 -1.88 -8.83
N PRO A 535 26.87 -1.76 -8.51
CA PRO A 535 27.31 -1.61 -7.11
C PRO A 535 26.76 -0.36 -6.41
N LYS A 536 26.59 0.75 -7.13
CA LYS A 536 26.06 2.01 -6.56
C LYS A 536 24.58 1.89 -6.22
N ARG A 537 23.78 1.33 -7.12
CA ARG A 537 22.35 1.03 -6.87
C ARG A 537 22.19 -0.01 -5.77
N TYR A 538 23.05 -1.02 -5.73
CA TYR A 538 23.04 -2.02 -4.66
C TYR A 538 23.16 -1.40 -3.25
N GLN A 539 23.94 -0.32 -3.07
CA GLN A 539 24.01 0.38 -1.77
C GLN A 539 22.68 1.08 -1.40
N ASP A 540 21.98 1.71 -2.35
CA ASP A 540 20.64 2.26 -2.12
C ASP A 540 19.62 1.16 -1.76
N LEU A 541 19.66 0.03 -2.49
CA LEU A 541 18.82 -1.13 -2.24
C LEU A 541 19.08 -1.72 -0.85
N LEU A 542 20.36 -1.90 -0.48
CA LEU A 542 20.80 -2.40 0.81
C LEU A 542 20.38 -1.46 1.95
N ARG A 543 20.48 -0.13 1.79
CA ARG A 543 19.95 0.84 2.77
C ARG A 543 18.44 0.68 2.95
N SER A 544 17.67 0.61 1.86
CA SER A 544 16.22 0.38 1.90
C SER A 544 15.86 -0.95 2.59
N PHE A 545 16.60 -2.02 2.30
CA PHE A 545 16.38 -3.35 2.85
C PHE A 545 16.78 -3.48 4.32
N LEU A 546 17.90 -2.88 4.74
CA LEU A 546 18.31 -2.89 6.14
C LEU A 546 17.36 -2.08 7.02
N ILE A 547 16.85 -0.93 6.55
CA ILE A 547 15.78 -0.18 7.24
C ILE A 547 14.53 -1.06 7.44
N LEU A 548 14.08 -1.73 6.36
CA LEU A 548 12.96 -2.66 6.42
C LEU A 548 13.21 -3.78 7.46
N ARG A 549 14.40 -4.39 7.43
CA ARG A 549 14.77 -5.50 8.31
C ARG A 549 14.93 -5.10 9.77
N THR A 550 15.46 -3.92 10.10
CA THR A 550 15.54 -3.47 11.50
C THR A 550 14.16 -3.33 12.15
N GLY A 551 13.09 -3.13 11.35
CA GLY A 551 11.71 -3.14 11.86
C GLY A 551 11.10 -4.54 12.09
N VAL A 552 11.67 -5.62 11.54
CA VAL A 552 11.03 -6.96 11.50
C VAL A 552 11.95 -8.18 11.64
N SER A 553 13.25 -8.02 11.87
CA SER A 553 14.21 -9.13 11.87
C SER A 553 14.01 -10.12 13.02
N HIS A 554 13.49 -9.63 14.15
CA HIS A 554 13.17 -10.38 15.37
C HIS A 554 11.76 -11.02 15.34
N HIS A 555 11.03 -10.94 14.22
CA HIS A 555 9.61 -11.38 14.14
C HIS A 555 9.37 -12.89 13.94
N ARG A 556 10.42 -13.74 13.92
CA ARG A 556 10.32 -15.20 13.69
C ARG A 556 9.52 -15.54 12.42
N ASN A 557 10.16 -15.30 11.27
CA ASN A 557 9.55 -15.46 9.95
C ASN A 557 10.56 -16.08 8.97
N ALA A 558 10.42 -17.38 8.70
CA ALA A 558 11.33 -18.15 7.86
C ALA A 558 11.51 -17.55 6.46
N TRP A 559 10.41 -17.17 5.79
CA TRP A 559 10.44 -16.56 4.47
C TRP A 559 11.22 -15.24 4.44
N PHE A 560 10.96 -14.32 5.37
CA PHE A 560 11.68 -13.05 5.44
C PHE A 560 13.18 -13.26 5.75
N ASN A 561 13.49 -14.23 6.61
CA ASN A 561 14.85 -14.60 6.96
C ASN A 561 15.59 -15.26 5.77
N LEU A 562 14.92 -16.11 4.99
CA LEU A 562 15.47 -16.72 3.77
C LEU A 562 15.77 -15.68 2.69
N VAL A 563 14.85 -14.75 2.44
CA VAL A 563 15.12 -13.59 1.57
C VAL A 563 16.32 -12.79 2.07
N THR A 564 16.47 -12.64 3.38
CA THR A 564 17.60 -11.91 3.98
C THR A 564 18.93 -12.58 3.69
N ILE A 565 19.07 -13.89 3.86
CA ILE A 565 20.34 -14.59 3.57
C ILE A 565 20.61 -14.67 2.06
N ALA A 566 19.58 -14.66 1.22
CA ALA A 566 19.73 -14.69 -0.23
C ALA A 566 20.25 -13.37 -0.81
N VAL A 567 19.95 -12.23 -0.18
CA VAL A 567 20.39 -10.89 -0.64
C VAL A 567 21.41 -10.21 0.29
N VAL A 568 21.67 -10.77 1.47
CA VAL A 568 22.76 -10.38 2.39
C VAL A 568 23.40 -11.66 2.98
N PRO A 569 24.23 -12.40 2.22
CA PRO A 569 24.74 -13.72 2.63
C PRO A 569 25.53 -13.74 3.95
N SER A 570 26.16 -12.63 4.33
CA SER A 570 26.85 -12.49 5.62
C SER A 570 25.92 -12.61 6.84
N GLN A 571 24.60 -12.47 6.66
CA GLN A 571 23.61 -12.72 7.72
C GLN A 571 23.15 -14.19 7.81
N LYS A 572 23.73 -15.13 7.03
CA LYS A 572 23.36 -16.55 7.08
C LYS A 572 23.49 -17.16 8.48
N ASN A 573 24.60 -16.93 9.19
CA ASN A 573 24.79 -17.42 10.55
C ASN A 573 23.86 -16.76 11.59
N GLN A 574 23.32 -15.57 11.32
CA GLN A 574 22.35 -14.92 12.21
C GLN A 574 20.96 -15.57 12.16
N PHE A 575 20.57 -16.14 11.02
CA PHE A 575 19.19 -16.55 10.77
C PHE A 575 18.98 -18.04 10.47
N LYS A 576 20.02 -18.81 10.10
CA LYS A 576 19.90 -20.22 9.70
C LYS A 576 19.07 -21.06 10.69
N ASP A 577 19.37 -20.97 11.99
CA ASP A 577 18.75 -21.83 13.00
C ASP A 577 17.30 -21.43 13.28
N GLN A 578 17.00 -20.12 13.20
CA GLN A 578 15.62 -19.62 13.25
C GLN A 578 14.79 -20.08 12.03
N ILE A 579 15.38 -20.13 10.84
CA ILE A 579 14.71 -20.63 9.63
C ILE A 579 14.38 -22.11 9.80
N VAL A 580 15.34 -22.92 10.24
CA VAL A 580 15.13 -24.36 10.47
C VAL A 580 14.07 -24.59 11.55
N ASP A 581 14.08 -23.81 12.64
CA ASP A 581 13.09 -23.94 13.71
C ASP A 581 11.68 -23.51 13.28
N ASP A 582 11.56 -22.37 12.61
CA ASP A 582 10.28 -21.86 12.11
C ASP A 582 9.67 -22.83 11.06
N ILE A 583 10.49 -23.50 10.23
CA ILE A 583 10.04 -24.54 9.29
C ILE A 583 9.67 -25.84 10.00
N ARG A 584 10.45 -26.31 10.98
CA ARG A 584 10.11 -27.49 11.81
C ARG A 584 8.77 -27.31 12.52
N ARG A 585 8.54 -26.13 13.10
CA ARG A 585 7.26 -25.77 13.72
C ARG A 585 6.10 -25.68 12.72
N PHE A 586 6.36 -25.24 11.48
CA PHE A 586 5.33 -25.27 10.43
C PHE A 586 4.97 -26.70 10.01
N ALA A 587 5.97 -27.57 9.85
CA ALA A 587 5.78 -28.95 9.38
C ALA A 587 4.80 -29.76 10.27
N LEU A 588 4.79 -29.49 11.59
CA LEU A 588 3.90 -30.10 12.58
C LEU A 588 2.45 -29.61 12.52
N ARG A 589 2.14 -28.53 11.80
CA ARG A 589 0.77 -28.02 11.68
C ARG A 589 -0.07 -28.86 10.73
N ASP A 590 -1.36 -28.98 11.02
CA ASP A 590 -2.34 -29.21 9.96
C ASP A 590 -2.55 -27.92 9.13
N LEU A 591 -2.86 -28.11 7.86
CA LEU A 591 -3.27 -27.08 6.91
C LEU A 591 -4.80 -26.94 6.83
N ARG A 592 -5.55 -27.91 7.36
CA ARG A 592 -6.95 -27.73 7.76
C ARG A 592 -7.03 -26.62 8.82
N GLU A 593 -8.10 -25.82 8.83
CA GLU A 593 -8.32 -24.81 9.87
C GLU A 593 -8.94 -25.43 11.12
N THR A 594 -8.17 -26.28 11.80
CA THR A 594 -8.52 -26.89 13.10
C THR A 594 -8.45 -25.87 14.24
N ALA A 595 -9.00 -26.22 15.40
CA ALA A 595 -8.74 -25.46 16.63
C ALA A 595 -7.23 -25.50 16.96
N ILE A 596 -6.68 -24.39 17.44
CA ILE A 596 -5.27 -24.30 17.84
C ILE A 596 -5.18 -24.68 19.33
N PRO A 597 -4.45 -25.75 19.70
CA PRO A 597 -4.28 -26.13 21.10
C PRO A 597 -3.69 -24.98 21.93
N ASN A 598 -4.27 -24.74 23.10
CA ASN A 598 -3.96 -23.62 23.98
C ASN A 598 -3.94 -22.27 23.21
N PRO A 599 -5.11 -21.73 22.81
CA PRO A 599 -5.21 -20.49 22.06
C PRO A 599 -4.55 -19.31 22.79
N THR A 600 -3.67 -18.58 22.09
CA THR A 600 -2.84 -17.52 22.69
C THR A 600 -3.65 -16.32 23.21
N LYS A 601 -4.91 -16.17 22.78
CA LYS A 601 -5.86 -15.16 23.27
C LYS A 601 -6.29 -15.39 24.72
N THR A 602 -6.44 -16.65 25.16
CA THR A 602 -6.87 -16.99 26.53
C THR A 602 -5.77 -17.58 27.40
N ASP A 603 -4.69 -18.12 26.82
CA ASP A 603 -3.51 -18.57 27.60
C ASP A 603 -2.95 -17.42 28.48
N PRO A 604 -2.95 -17.53 29.82
CA PRO A 604 -2.45 -16.50 30.71
C PRO A 604 -0.94 -16.26 30.54
N ASN A 605 -0.18 -17.30 30.14
CA ASN A 605 1.28 -17.26 30.05
C ASN A 605 1.79 -16.48 28.82
N VAL A 606 0.92 -16.18 27.84
CA VAL A 606 1.26 -15.29 26.73
C VAL A 606 1.17 -13.83 27.20
N PRO A 607 2.28 -13.07 27.28
CA PRO A 607 2.23 -11.67 27.69
C PRO A 607 1.56 -10.84 26.59
N LYS A 608 0.60 -9.99 26.94
CA LYS A 608 -0.22 -9.21 26.00
C LYS A 608 -0.02 -7.71 26.21
N ILE A 609 -0.14 -6.93 25.13
CA ILE A 609 -0.04 -5.47 25.15
C ILE A 609 -1.19 -4.82 24.38
N LYS A 610 -1.54 -3.58 24.74
CA LYS A 610 -2.43 -2.72 23.95
C LYS A 610 -1.62 -2.00 22.89
N TYR A 611 -1.54 -2.57 21.68
CA TYR A 611 -0.84 -1.92 20.57
C TYR A 611 -1.73 -0.84 19.94
N LYS A 612 -1.18 0.36 19.81
CA LYS A 612 -1.83 1.49 19.13
C LYS A 612 -1.12 1.78 17.81
N GLY A 613 -1.79 1.44 16.71
CA GLY A 613 -1.26 1.61 15.36
C GLY A 613 -1.26 3.04 14.83
N ILE A 614 -0.50 3.27 13.76
CA ILE A 614 -0.39 4.55 13.06
C ILE A 614 -1.29 4.51 11.81
N GLN A 615 -2.55 4.93 11.99
CA GLN A 615 -3.50 5.05 10.89
C GLN A 615 -3.35 6.37 10.14
N PHE A 616 -2.62 6.32 9.02
CA PHE A 616 -2.64 7.34 7.97
C PHE A 616 -4.03 7.52 7.32
N ASN A 617 -4.95 6.56 7.54
CA ASN A 617 -6.24 6.46 6.86
C ASN A 617 -7.37 7.29 7.52
N LYS A 618 -7.18 7.81 8.75
CA LYS A 618 -8.25 8.44 9.54
C LYS A 618 -8.41 9.96 9.35
N ILE A 619 -7.82 10.52 8.30
CA ILE A 619 -8.04 11.93 7.94
C ILE A 619 -9.08 11.99 6.82
N GLY A 620 -10.35 11.95 7.23
CA GLY A 620 -11.49 11.76 6.32
C GLY A 620 -11.78 12.94 5.39
N TRP A 621 -12.45 12.65 4.28
CA TRP A 621 -12.85 13.61 3.23
C TRP A 621 -13.95 14.62 3.64
N ASN A 622 -14.36 14.65 4.92
CA ASN A 622 -15.43 15.54 5.39
C ASN A 622 -14.90 16.88 5.95
N LEU A 623 -15.67 17.94 5.76
CA LEU A 623 -15.32 19.32 6.17
C LEU A 623 -15.13 19.49 7.69
N SER A 624 -15.74 18.61 8.47
CA SER A 624 -15.68 18.57 9.94
C SER A 624 -14.42 17.88 10.48
N GLY A 625 -13.72 17.06 9.68
CA GLY A 625 -12.51 16.35 10.09
C GLY A 625 -11.37 17.24 10.57
N ILE A 626 -11.27 18.48 10.07
CA ILE A 626 -10.26 19.47 10.49
C ILE A 626 -10.44 19.88 11.97
N GLN A 627 -11.64 19.73 12.56
CA GLN A 627 -11.87 19.95 13.99
C GLN A 627 -11.59 18.69 14.84
N ASN A 628 -11.46 17.52 14.22
CA ASN A 628 -11.31 16.22 14.90
C ASN A 628 -10.16 15.40 14.29
N LEU A 629 -8.96 15.98 14.22
CA LEU A 629 -7.69 15.26 14.01
C LEU A 629 -7.32 14.39 15.25
N LYS A 630 -8.25 13.54 15.69
CA LYS A 630 -8.06 12.59 16.79
C LYS A 630 -7.20 11.42 16.32
N PRO A 631 -6.15 11.01 17.05
CA PRO A 631 -5.27 9.91 16.67
C PRO A 631 -5.96 8.54 16.87
N THR A 632 -6.84 8.21 15.92
CA THR A 632 -7.58 6.94 15.81
C THR A 632 -6.69 5.85 15.23
N GLY A 633 -5.63 5.46 15.96
CA GLY A 633 -5.10 4.11 15.79
C GLY A 633 -6.17 3.09 16.20
N ASN A 634 -6.27 1.97 15.50
CA ASN A 634 -6.87 0.78 16.12
C ASN A 634 -6.03 0.48 17.38
N ILE A 635 -6.72 0.25 18.50
CA ILE A 635 -6.10 -0.24 19.73
C ILE A 635 -6.51 -1.70 19.84
N GLU A 636 -5.55 -2.60 19.66
CA GLU A 636 -5.79 -4.04 19.70
C GLU A 636 -4.99 -4.67 20.85
N THR A 637 -5.55 -5.72 21.47
CA THR A 637 -4.78 -6.58 22.38
C THR A 637 -3.99 -7.56 21.52
N ILE A 638 -2.66 -7.42 21.50
CA ILE A 638 -1.77 -8.31 20.74
C ILE A 638 -0.79 -8.99 21.70
N ALA A 639 -0.11 -10.05 21.25
CA ALA A 639 1.02 -10.58 22.00
C ALA A 639 2.17 -9.56 22.07
N LYS A 640 2.87 -9.47 23.22
CA LYS A 640 4.06 -8.62 23.41
C LYS A 640 5.22 -9.06 22.52
N TYR A 641 5.30 -10.37 22.28
CA TYR A 641 6.37 -11.07 21.58
C TYR A 641 5.78 -11.88 20.41
N PRO A 642 6.55 -12.14 19.33
CA PRO A 642 6.06 -12.99 18.24
C PRO A 642 5.67 -14.36 18.80
N GLN A 643 4.54 -14.89 18.35
CA GLN A 643 4.09 -16.23 18.75
C GLN A 643 4.82 -17.31 17.93
N PRO A 644 5.07 -18.50 18.49
CA PRO A 644 5.67 -19.60 17.75
C PRO A 644 4.73 -20.05 16.62
N VAL A 645 5.30 -20.56 15.54
CA VAL A 645 4.62 -20.75 14.24
C VAL A 645 3.36 -21.59 14.35
N GLU A 646 3.39 -22.66 15.14
CA GLU A 646 2.30 -23.59 15.44
C GLU A 646 1.13 -22.96 16.22
N ARG A 647 1.38 -21.89 17.01
CA ARG A 647 0.35 -21.21 17.83
C ARG A 647 -0.32 -20.02 17.12
N ARG A 648 0.13 -19.64 15.91
CA ARG A 648 -0.46 -18.54 15.11
C ARG A 648 -1.81 -18.93 14.46
N PRO A 649 -2.73 -17.99 14.20
CA PRO A 649 -3.94 -18.24 13.40
C PRO A 649 -3.66 -18.91 12.04
N HIS A 650 -4.58 -19.76 11.57
CA HIS A 650 -4.55 -20.29 10.20
C HIS A 650 -4.85 -19.20 9.17
N THR A 651 -4.33 -19.37 7.95
CA THR A 651 -4.47 -18.42 6.84
C THR A 651 -3.94 -19.03 5.53
N ASP A 652 -4.28 -18.42 4.40
CA ASP A 652 -3.77 -18.66 3.04
C ASP A 652 -2.22 -18.67 2.87
N PHE A 653 -1.51 -17.71 3.47
CA PHE A 653 -0.04 -17.66 3.55
C PHE A 653 0.39 -17.00 4.87
N LEU A 654 0.77 -17.82 5.86
CA LEU A 654 1.16 -17.45 7.22
C LEU A 654 2.22 -16.35 7.27
N TRP A 655 3.24 -16.41 6.42
CA TRP A 655 4.36 -15.45 6.48
C TRP A 655 3.97 -14.01 6.11
N GLN A 656 2.75 -13.78 5.61
CA GLN A 656 2.18 -12.45 5.39
C GLN A 656 1.54 -11.81 6.64
N ARG A 657 1.23 -12.60 7.68
CA ARG A 657 0.46 -12.15 8.86
C ARG A 657 1.41 -11.71 9.97
N SER A 658 0.93 -10.81 10.83
CA SER A 658 1.71 -10.41 12.00
C SER A 658 1.84 -11.59 12.98
N PRO A 659 3.05 -11.87 13.50
CA PRO A 659 3.26 -12.95 14.45
C PRO A 659 2.69 -12.65 15.84
N PHE A 660 2.19 -11.42 16.06
CA PHE A 660 1.62 -10.95 17.32
C PHE A 660 0.11 -11.17 17.40
N ASN A 661 -0.52 -11.63 16.32
CA ASN A 661 -1.96 -11.89 16.26
C ASN A 661 -2.32 -13.04 17.20
N LEU A 662 -3.29 -12.79 18.09
CA LEU A 662 -3.74 -13.78 19.07
C LEU A 662 -4.70 -14.78 18.40
N SER A 663 -4.34 -16.05 18.43
CA SER A 663 -5.18 -17.20 18.07
C SER A 663 -6.31 -17.42 19.08
N ASP A 664 -7.49 -17.79 18.57
CA ASP A 664 -8.64 -18.24 19.36
C ASP A 664 -9.26 -19.52 18.79
N ASN A 665 -10.30 -20.04 19.46
CA ASN A 665 -10.93 -21.31 19.10
C ASN A 665 -11.83 -21.23 17.86
N ARG A 666 -11.85 -20.11 17.11
CA ARG A 666 -12.65 -20.00 15.88
C ARG A 666 -11.93 -20.74 14.74
N SER A 667 -12.35 -21.98 14.55
CA SER A 667 -11.86 -22.91 13.55
C SER A 667 -12.96 -23.34 12.59
N ASN A 668 -12.59 -23.73 11.37
CA ASN A 668 -13.50 -24.36 10.41
C ASN A 668 -12.73 -25.50 9.71
N PRO A 669 -12.67 -26.71 10.30
CA PRO A 669 -11.83 -27.79 9.79
C PRO A 669 -12.30 -28.36 8.43
N ARG A 670 -13.39 -27.84 7.85
CA ARG A 670 -13.72 -28.07 6.43
C ARG A 670 -12.83 -27.24 5.48
N VAL A 671 -12.30 -26.11 5.94
CA VAL A 671 -11.35 -25.28 5.18
C VAL A 671 -9.96 -25.91 5.26
N ARG A 672 -9.25 -25.96 4.13
CA ARG A 672 -7.79 -26.16 4.06
C ARG A 672 -7.16 -24.97 3.34
N ASN A 673 -6.00 -24.54 3.83
CA ASN A 673 -5.13 -23.58 3.14
C ASN A 673 -4.09 -24.30 2.28
N PRO A 674 -3.63 -23.70 1.16
CA PRO A 674 -2.90 -24.44 0.12
C PRO A 674 -1.59 -25.08 0.61
N GLY A 675 -0.85 -24.40 1.49
CA GLY A 675 0.42 -24.88 2.03
C GLY A 675 1.66 -24.31 1.36
N VAL A 676 1.53 -23.24 0.58
CA VAL A 676 2.65 -22.49 -0.04
C VAL A 676 3.67 -22.05 1.02
N ASP A 677 3.24 -21.82 2.26
CA ASP A 677 4.06 -21.56 3.45
C ASP A 677 5.11 -22.62 3.77
N MET A 678 4.88 -23.88 3.38
CA MET A 678 5.87 -24.95 3.49
C MET A 678 6.71 -25.01 2.21
N VAL A 679 6.05 -25.14 1.05
CA VAL A 679 6.71 -25.40 -0.24
C VAL A 679 7.75 -24.35 -0.58
N LEU A 680 7.39 -23.06 -0.57
CA LEU A 680 8.31 -21.98 -0.96
C LEU A 680 9.49 -21.84 0.01
N PRO A 681 9.31 -21.71 1.34
CA PRO A 681 10.43 -21.62 2.28
C PRO A 681 11.28 -22.89 2.37
N TYR A 682 10.71 -24.09 2.28
CA TYR A 682 11.48 -25.34 2.36
C TYR A 682 12.45 -25.48 1.17
N TRP A 683 11.95 -25.36 -0.06
CA TRP A 683 12.80 -25.50 -1.24
C TRP A 683 13.80 -24.35 -1.37
N MET A 684 13.41 -23.13 -1.00
CA MET A 684 14.35 -22.00 -0.89
C MET A 684 15.44 -22.27 0.18
N ALA A 685 15.10 -22.90 1.30
CA ALA A 685 16.08 -23.26 2.34
C ALA A 685 17.08 -24.32 1.87
N ARG A 686 16.72 -25.22 0.94
CA ARG A 686 17.69 -26.11 0.28
C ARG A 686 18.56 -25.35 -0.73
N VAL A 687 17.97 -24.50 -1.59
CA VAL A 687 18.72 -23.66 -2.57
C VAL A 687 19.81 -22.81 -1.91
N TYR A 688 19.54 -22.22 -0.74
CA TYR A 688 20.53 -21.42 -0.01
C TYR A 688 21.33 -22.21 1.05
N GLY A 689 21.25 -23.54 1.04
CA GLY A 689 22.03 -24.45 1.91
C GLY A 689 21.82 -24.21 3.40
N VAL A 690 20.58 -23.99 3.83
CA VAL A 690 20.14 -23.94 5.23
C VAL A 690 19.58 -25.29 5.66
N LEU A 691 18.84 -25.93 4.76
CA LEU A 691 18.52 -27.35 4.83
C LEU A 691 19.42 -28.08 3.81
N ARG A 692 19.79 -29.32 4.12
CA ARG A 692 20.43 -30.23 3.17
C ARG A 692 19.39 -30.95 2.33
#